data_AF-A0A3B9HAN5-F1
#
_entry.id   AF-A0A3B9HAN5-F1
#
_cell.length_a   1.000
_cell.length_b   1.000
_cell.length_c   1.000
_cell.angle_alpha   90.00
_cell.angle_beta   90.00
_cell.angle_gamma   90.00
#
_symmetry.space_group_name_H-M   'P 1'
#
loop_
_entity.id
_entity.type
_entity.pdbx_description
1 polymer ?
#
loop_
_entity_poly.entity_id
_entity_poly.type
_entity_poly.pdbx_seq_one_letter_code
_entity_poly.pdbx_strand_id
1 'polypeptide(L)'
;MKNLLSLLFIGFAIAFSNSFVGQDITAQSGDFETGSTWISGSAPNLVSGYKLTTDVTIASGHEVTLSGPLTVNSGTVLTVEGDLTVSGLVDFQNGCTVLVTATGTLTMENGENSNNSTDVTIEGSLVCAGDFDAGNGSDITGTGTVEIYGDASGNGSVFGNDVDCSACSFTSAGEETIPTYQLGGSDTYVGLGCPVEPYYGYTYSQSIYTAAELSAAGLTAGSKIVSLVYEYSGTDLSNTNDWDVYIGHTAKESLTSGDWEDVNTLRLFATNLSPTVNTSASPTQVTVLNNQGTFEWDGSSNILIAVDENSSGYDSSTDDFYCHSTSGNMSMRKVSDYTNYDPNNMSGGTAYAYRPNLELLVTNIGCNASIPFSQDFDGGLLWEASGPSASSTWFVNSSTTSSGTGPASASVFSNSSTQFAYCETSSQSNGIYTLTSSCFDLSSVPNPIIKFEYHAYGATIGTLNLEYSLNGNTWAPLWSVTGQQHSSGTEAATAIEIEAPQIANYEGAYLRFHYTAGSSFSGDIAVDNFVLDQSNSWLGNSPDWFDAANWSTGAVPTGSTDAFISADATATNVPTIDGSNGNVRNIEIESGGRMEIAGSTLNVYGSWTNNGTLAMSNSLGKIDFQGSSANTLNGGVQNIQNLTVSNSAGIVLESGTYNVYGALDPDGGSIVTNDNLVIASNSAATGRILKGTPGGYVLTLL
;
A
#
# COMPACT_ATOMS: atom_id res chain seq x y z
N MET A 1 -34.22 -69.36 -0.89
CA MET A 1 -33.48 -70.52 -0.34
C MET A 1 -32.12 -70.00 0.08
N LYS A 2 -31.92 -69.68 1.37
CA LYS A 2 -31.16 -70.46 2.39
C LYS A 2 -29.65 -70.61 2.09
N ASN A 3 -28.84 -70.04 3.00
CA ASN A 3 -27.52 -70.53 3.50
C ASN A 3 -26.32 -70.50 2.51
N LEU A 4 -25.05 -70.29 2.85
CA LEU A 4 -24.26 -70.33 4.10
C LEU A 4 -22.84 -69.70 3.83
N LEU A 5 -22.15 -69.23 4.88
CA LEU A 5 -20.69 -69.00 5.10
C LEU A 5 -19.71 -69.69 4.11
N SER A 6 -18.53 -69.12 3.74
CA SER A 6 -17.28 -69.10 4.55
C SER A 6 -16.10 -68.35 3.86
N LEU A 7 -15.20 -67.79 4.69
CA LEU A 7 -13.93 -67.08 4.44
C LEU A 7 -12.89 -67.75 3.49
N LEU A 8 -12.08 -66.94 2.77
CA LEU A 8 -10.59 -66.95 2.86
C LEU A 8 -9.96 -65.67 2.26
N PHE A 9 -8.84 -65.25 2.86
CA PHE A 9 -8.08 -63.98 2.75
C PHE A 9 -7.10 -63.90 1.55
N ILE A 10 -6.53 -62.68 1.36
CA ILE A 10 -5.37 -62.23 0.52
C ILE A 10 -5.81 -61.58 -0.81
N GLY A 11 -5.48 -60.34 -1.21
CA GLY A 11 -4.65 -59.24 -0.68
C GLY A 11 -4.49 -58.15 -1.77
N PHE A 12 -4.11 -56.93 -1.37
CA PHE A 12 -3.63 -55.77 -2.16
C PHE A 12 -4.62 -54.91 -3.00
N ALA A 13 -4.98 -53.77 -2.40
CA ALA A 13 -4.77 -52.37 -2.86
C ALA A 13 -5.37 -51.82 -4.18
N ILE A 14 -6.12 -50.72 -3.98
CA ILE A 14 -6.39 -49.53 -4.81
C ILE A 14 -7.72 -49.44 -5.59
N ALA A 15 -8.44 -48.35 -5.27
CA ALA A 15 -9.44 -47.54 -6.00
C ALA A 15 -10.97 -47.75 -5.78
N PHE A 16 -11.51 -46.81 -4.99
CA PHE A 16 -12.78 -46.05 -5.09
C PHE A 16 -14.14 -46.74 -5.32
N SER A 17 -15.08 -46.54 -4.38
CA SER A 17 -16.16 -45.53 -4.48
C SER A 17 -17.28 -45.77 -3.45
N ASN A 18 -17.91 -44.66 -3.05
CA ASN A 18 -19.20 -44.51 -2.34
C ASN A 18 -19.16 -44.78 -0.82
N SER A 19 -19.74 -43.96 0.06
CA SER A 19 -20.65 -42.83 -0.11
C SER A 19 -20.77 -42.08 1.21
N PHE A 20 -20.87 -40.75 1.11
CA PHE A 20 -21.42 -39.81 2.08
C PHE A 20 -22.47 -40.39 3.04
N VAL A 21 -22.20 -40.23 4.33
CA VAL A 21 -23.15 -39.77 5.36
C VAL A 21 -22.27 -38.83 6.21
N GLY A 22 -22.28 -37.51 6.02
CA GLY A 22 -23.45 -36.66 6.15
C GLY A 22 -23.74 -36.41 7.63
N GLN A 23 -22.82 -35.73 8.32
CA GLN A 23 -23.14 -35.04 9.56
C GLN A 23 -22.37 -33.71 9.62
N ASP A 24 -22.72 -32.78 8.72
CA ASP A 24 -22.59 -31.36 9.05
C ASP A 24 -23.60 -31.11 10.17
N ILE A 25 -23.16 -31.17 11.43
CA ILE A 25 -23.96 -30.75 12.57
C ILE A 25 -23.88 -29.23 12.62
N THR A 26 -24.74 -28.58 11.83
CA THR A 26 -24.97 -27.14 11.90
C THR A 26 -25.80 -26.85 13.16
N ALA A 27 -25.16 -26.41 14.24
CA ALA A 27 -25.84 -26.10 15.50
C ALA A 27 -26.19 -24.61 15.57
N GLN A 28 -27.45 -24.30 15.94
CA GLN A 28 -27.91 -22.93 16.25
C GLN A 28 -28.40 -22.77 17.71
N SER A 29 -28.54 -23.85 18.50
CA SER A 29 -29.14 -23.79 19.86
C SER A 29 -28.90 -25.03 20.75
N GLY A 30 -27.86 -25.83 20.53
CA GLY A 30 -27.53 -27.00 21.36
C GLY A 30 -26.42 -26.70 22.38
N ASP A 31 -26.36 -27.48 23.47
CA ASP A 31 -25.19 -27.53 24.37
C ASP A 31 -23.92 -27.72 23.52
N PHE A 32 -22.79 -27.10 23.90
CA PHE A 32 -21.48 -27.19 23.23
C PHE A 32 -20.87 -28.61 23.34
N GLU A 33 -21.66 -29.64 23.08
CA GLU A 33 -21.29 -31.06 23.15
C GLU A 33 -21.18 -31.62 21.73
N THR A 34 -19.99 -31.47 21.18
CA THR A 34 -19.31 -32.38 20.26
C THR A 34 -19.46 -32.27 18.73
N GLY A 35 -18.33 -32.23 18.02
CA GLY A 35 -18.17 -32.44 16.57
C GLY A 35 -18.90 -31.45 15.65
N SER A 36 -19.18 -30.23 16.11
CA SER A 36 -20.16 -29.32 15.46
C SER A 36 -19.51 -28.11 14.78
N THR A 37 -20.16 -27.65 13.69
CA THR A 37 -19.82 -26.40 12.99
C THR A 37 -20.91 -25.36 13.28
N TRP A 38 -20.52 -24.24 13.91
CA TRP A 38 -21.43 -23.16 14.27
C TRP A 38 -21.46 -22.08 13.19
N ILE A 39 -22.66 -21.60 12.87
CA ILE A 39 -22.91 -20.65 11.78
C ILE A 39 -23.76 -19.45 12.24
N SER A 40 -23.61 -19.03 13.51
CA SER A 40 -24.27 -17.89 14.22
C SER A 40 -25.12 -18.29 15.43
N GLY A 41 -25.17 -17.39 16.42
CA GLY A 41 -26.11 -17.43 17.54
C GLY A 41 -25.46 -17.33 18.93
N SER A 42 -26.29 -17.32 19.98
CA SER A 42 -25.84 -17.37 21.38
C SER A 42 -25.90 -18.80 21.91
N ALA A 43 -24.85 -19.26 22.58
CA ALA A 43 -24.80 -20.60 23.13
C ALA A 43 -25.57 -20.70 24.48
N PRO A 44 -26.24 -21.82 24.78
CA PRO A 44 -26.93 -22.00 26.06
C PRO A 44 -25.96 -22.09 27.25
N ASN A 45 -26.24 -21.38 28.35
CA ASN A 45 -25.40 -21.42 29.55
C ASN A 45 -25.46 -22.79 30.25
N LEU A 46 -24.32 -23.47 30.38
CA LEU A 46 -24.18 -24.73 31.11
C LEU A 46 -23.89 -24.48 32.61
N VAL A 47 -24.30 -25.42 33.46
CA VAL A 47 -24.12 -25.37 34.93
C VAL A 47 -22.64 -25.35 35.36
N SER A 48 -21.72 -25.74 34.48
CA SER A 48 -20.27 -25.80 34.75
C SER A 48 -19.40 -25.06 33.73
N GLY A 49 -19.95 -24.06 33.02
CA GLY A 49 -19.27 -23.41 31.89
C GLY A 49 -19.24 -24.27 30.62
N TYR A 50 -18.75 -23.70 29.52
CA TYR A 50 -18.63 -24.36 28.22
C TYR A 50 -17.36 -25.22 28.19
N LYS A 51 -17.48 -26.50 27.86
CA LYS A 51 -16.35 -27.44 27.83
C LYS A 51 -16.30 -28.20 26.51
N LEU A 52 -15.24 -27.99 25.74
CA LEU A 52 -15.04 -28.69 24.47
C LEU A 52 -14.38 -30.05 24.71
N THR A 53 -15.13 -31.13 24.52
CA THR A 53 -14.65 -32.52 24.67
C THR A 53 -14.39 -33.22 23.34
N THR A 54 -14.69 -32.56 22.22
CA THR A 54 -14.32 -32.94 20.85
C THR A 54 -14.25 -31.68 19.99
N ASP A 55 -13.83 -31.83 18.74
CA ASP A 55 -13.58 -30.72 17.82
C ASP A 55 -14.81 -29.83 17.54
N VAL A 56 -14.56 -28.53 17.42
CA VAL A 56 -15.56 -27.49 17.11
C VAL A 56 -14.99 -26.48 16.12
N THR A 57 -15.81 -26.08 15.13
CA THR A 57 -15.48 -25.00 14.19
C THR A 57 -16.50 -23.87 14.27
N ILE A 58 -16.03 -22.63 14.35
CA ILE A 58 -16.84 -21.42 14.12
C ILE A 58 -16.64 -21.02 12.66
N ALA A 59 -17.69 -21.10 11.86
CA ALA A 59 -17.58 -20.93 10.41
C ALA A 59 -17.33 -19.47 10.00
N SER A 60 -16.58 -19.27 8.91
CA SER A 60 -16.30 -17.96 8.34
C SER A 60 -17.56 -17.14 8.07
N GLY A 61 -17.50 -15.83 8.35
CA GLY A 61 -18.60 -14.88 8.16
C GLY A 61 -19.74 -14.98 9.18
N HIS A 62 -19.55 -15.71 10.28
CA HIS A 62 -20.56 -15.88 11.32
C HIS A 62 -20.04 -15.53 12.71
N GLU A 63 -20.92 -15.00 13.55
CA GLU A 63 -20.62 -14.56 14.92
C GLU A 63 -21.28 -15.47 15.97
N VAL A 64 -20.50 -15.91 16.95
CA VAL A 64 -20.93 -16.73 18.09
C VAL A 64 -20.53 -16.06 19.40
N THR A 65 -21.48 -15.85 20.30
CA THR A 65 -21.24 -15.24 21.61
C THR A 65 -21.49 -16.22 22.75
N LEU A 66 -20.55 -16.29 23.71
CA LEU A 66 -20.61 -17.11 24.91
C LEU A 66 -20.68 -16.24 26.17
N SER A 67 -21.61 -16.53 27.07
CA SER A 67 -21.76 -15.84 28.37
C SER A 67 -21.33 -16.76 29.51
N GLY A 68 -20.01 -16.87 29.73
CA GLY A 68 -19.42 -17.72 30.77
C GLY A 68 -18.04 -18.26 30.35
N PRO A 69 -17.37 -19.03 31.23
CA PRO A 69 -16.03 -19.54 30.92
C PRO A 69 -16.08 -20.63 29.83
N LEU A 70 -15.04 -20.67 29.00
CA LEU A 70 -14.80 -21.66 27.96
C LEU A 70 -13.53 -22.46 28.29
N THR A 71 -13.62 -23.79 28.28
CA THR A 71 -12.47 -24.69 28.44
C THR A 71 -12.30 -25.57 27.20
N VAL A 72 -11.14 -25.53 26.57
CA VAL A 72 -10.75 -26.44 25.50
C VAL A 72 -9.94 -27.59 26.11
N ASN A 73 -10.53 -28.80 26.20
CA ASN A 73 -9.87 -29.93 26.87
C ASN A 73 -8.73 -30.52 26.03
N SER A 74 -7.83 -31.23 26.71
CA SER A 74 -6.77 -32.02 26.08
C SER A 74 -7.31 -32.98 25.00
N GLY A 75 -6.69 -32.98 23.82
CA GLY A 75 -7.08 -33.80 22.67
C GLY A 75 -8.24 -33.24 21.83
N THR A 76 -8.67 -32.01 22.07
CA THR A 76 -9.75 -31.32 21.32
C THR A 76 -9.19 -30.21 20.44
N VAL A 77 -9.74 -30.04 19.23
CA VAL A 77 -9.47 -28.91 18.33
C VAL A 77 -10.57 -27.85 18.39
N LEU A 78 -10.20 -26.58 18.61
CA LEU A 78 -11.07 -25.43 18.36
C LEU A 78 -10.57 -24.67 17.13
N THR A 79 -11.40 -24.58 16.09
CA THR A 79 -11.13 -23.78 14.90
C THR A 79 -12.06 -22.57 14.85
N VAL A 80 -11.51 -21.37 14.70
CA VAL A 80 -12.26 -20.12 14.61
C VAL A 80 -11.98 -19.47 13.25
N GLU A 81 -12.94 -19.59 12.32
CA GLU A 81 -12.88 -18.98 10.99
C GLU A 81 -13.73 -17.71 10.85
N GLY A 82 -14.73 -17.54 11.74
CA GLY A 82 -15.54 -16.33 11.92
C GLY A 82 -15.27 -15.68 13.28
N ASP A 83 -16.29 -15.12 13.94
CA ASP A 83 -16.11 -14.39 15.20
C ASP A 83 -16.60 -15.23 16.40
N LEU A 84 -15.71 -15.46 17.37
CA LEU A 84 -16.04 -16.09 18.65
C LEU A 84 -15.79 -15.10 19.79
N THR A 85 -16.85 -14.67 20.45
CA THR A 85 -16.79 -13.74 21.57
C THR A 85 -17.14 -14.44 22.88
N VAL A 86 -16.25 -14.38 23.87
CA VAL A 86 -16.40 -15.05 25.16
C VAL A 86 -16.37 -14.03 26.30
N SER A 87 -17.50 -13.90 27.00
CA SER A 87 -17.61 -13.11 28.23
C SER A 87 -17.35 -13.99 29.46
N GLY A 88 -16.09 -14.42 29.63
CA GLY A 88 -15.61 -15.24 30.74
C GLY A 88 -14.20 -15.80 30.51
N LEU A 89 -13.63 -16.48 31.51
CA LEU A 89 -12.29 -17.10 31.41
C LEU A 89 -12.22 -18.07 30.21
N VAL A 90 -11.19 -17.91 29.39
CA VAL A 90 -10.86 -18.87 28.32
C VAL A 90 -9.64 -19.68 28.76
N ASP A 91 -9.84 -20.99 28.96
CA ASP A 91 -8.84 -21.94 29.45
C ASP A 91 -8.44 -22.94 28.35
N PHE A 92 -7.20 -22.83 27.87
CA PHE A 92 -6.61 -23.78 26.91
C PHE A 92 -5.80 -24.82 27.68
N GLN A 93 -6.35 -26.03 27.81
CA GLN A 93 -5.66 -27.10 28.54
C GLN A 93 -4.52 -27.71 27.74
N ASN A 94 -3.50 -28.19 28.47
CA ASN A 94 -2.36 -28.86 27.87
C ASN A 94 -2.78 -30.00 26.91
N GLY A 95 -2.29 -29.93 25.68
CA GLY A 95 -2.55 -30.88 24.61
C GLY A 95 -3.86 -30.65 23.84
N CYS A 96 -4.51 -29.49 23.99
CA CYS A 96 -5.54 -29.05 23.04
C CYS A 96 -4.92 -28.35 21.83
N THR A 97 -5.67 -28.27 20.72
CA THR A 97 -5.28 -27.48 19.55
C THR A 97 -6.26 -26.32 19.39
N VAL A 98 -5.74 -25.11 19.18
CA VAL A 98 -6.55 -23.92 18.89
C VAL A 98 -6.02 -23.28 17.62
N LEU A 99 -6.90 -23.07 16.64
CA LEU A 99 -6.57 -22.40 15.38
C LEU A 99 -7.55 -21.25 15.16
N VAL A 100 -7.06 -20.01 15.20
CA VAL A 100 -7.80 -18.85 14.69
C VAL A 100 -7.27 -18.56 13.30
N THR A 101 -8.09 -18.73 12.26
CA THR A 101 -7.64 -18.55 10.88
C THR A 101 -7.53 -17.06 10.53
N ALA A 102 -6.94 -16.73 9.38
CA ALA A 102 -6.74 -15.34 8.94
C ALA A 102 -8.02 -14.48 8.86
N THR A 103 -9.19 -15.12 8.76
CA THR A 103 -10.50 -14.42 8.75
C THR A 103 -11.22 -14.48 10.08
N GLY A 104 -10.68 -15.18 11.08
CA GLY A 104 -11.31 -15.42 12.36
C GLY A 104 -10.87 -14.45 13.44
N THR A 105 -11.78 -14.19 14.38
CA THR A 105 -11.54 -13.38 15.58
C THR A 105 -11.93 -14.16 16.82
N LEU A 106 -11.04 -14.26 17.81
CA LEU A 106 -11.35 -14.76 19.15
C LEU A 106 -11.25 -13.63 20.17
N THR A 107 -12.38 -13.19 20.71
CA THR A 107 -12.45 -12.06 21.65
C THR A 107 -12.83 -12.53 23.04
N MET A 108 -12.11 -12.07 24.06
CA MET A 108 -12.39 -12.28 25.48
C MET A 108 -12.78 -10.95 26.13
N GLU A 109 -14.06 -10.55 26.00
CA GLU A 109 -14.53 -9.19 26.30
C GLU A 109 -14.47 -8.78 27.78
N ASN A 110 -14.54 -9.75 28.70
CA ASN A 110 -14.49 -9.54 30.16
C ASN A 110 -13.72 -10.67 30.86
N GLY A 111 -12.91 -11.39 30.10
CA GLY A 111 -12.30 -12.66 30.51
C GLY A 111 -10.79 -12.57 30.51
N GLU A 112 -10.18 -13.31 31.43
CA GLU A 112 -8.77 -13.64 31.40
C GLU A 112 -8.53 -14.80 30.42
N ASN A 113 -7.28 -14.96 29.97
CA ASN A 113 -6.84 -16.18 29.30
C ASN A 113 -5.90 -16.97 30.23
N SER A 114 -6.09 -18.28 30.27
CA SER A 114 -5.09 -19.21 30.79
C SER A 114 -4.69 -20.15 29.68
N ASN A 115 -3.52 -19.89 29.07
CA ASN A 115 -2.97 -20.79 28.07
C ASN A 115 -2.02 -21.77 28.73
N ASN A 116 -2.28 -23.07 28.61
CA ASN A 116 -1.36 -24.12 29.03
C ASN A 116 -1.09 -25.13 27.89
N SER A 117 -1.49 -24.80 26.65
CA SER A 117 -1.22 -25.61 25.46
C SER A 117 -0.04 -25.06 24.66
N THR A 118 0.60 -25.95 23.89
CA THR A 118 1.71 -25.67 22.95
C THR A 118 1.24 -25.57 21.50
N ASP A 119 0.01 -26.01 21.22
CA ASP A 119 -0.55 -26.08 19.87
C ASP A 119 -1.64 -25.01 19.70
N VAL A 120 -1.27 -23.74 19.92
CA VAL A 120 -2.13 -22.58 19.69
C VAL A 120 -1.57 -21.78 18.52
N THR A 121 -2.36 -21.65 17.45
CA THR A 121 -1.98 -20.94 16.23
C THR A 121 -3.01 -19.84 15.94
N ILE A 122 -2.54 -18.60 15.85
CA ILE A 122 -3.34 -17.40 15.58
C ILE A 122 -2.85 -16.80 14.27
N GLU A 123 -3.63 -16.99 13.21
CA GLU A 123 -3.43 -16.39 11.88
C GLU A 123 -4.32 -15.16 11.67
N GLY A 124 -5.44 -15.07 12.41
CA GLY A 124 -6.37 -13.93 12.44
C GLY A 124 -6.12 -13.04 13.65
N SER A 125 -7.14 -12.80 14.47
CA SER A 125 -7.03 -11.95 15.66
C SER A 125 -7.45 -12.67 16.93
N LEU A 126 -6.65 -12.50 18.00
CA LEU A 126 -7.01 -12.84 19.36
C LEU A 126 -6.99 -11.57 20.21
N VAL A 127 -8.08 -11.29 20.91
CA VAL A 127 -8.21 -10.12 21.77
C VAL A 127 -8.55 -10.55 23.19
N CYS A 128 -7.71 -10.19 24.15
CA CYS A 128 -7.90 -10.44 25.57
C CYS A 128 -8.09 -9.10 26.31
N ALA A 129 -9.32 -8.80 26.73
CA ALA A 129 -9.59 -7.56 27.46
C ALA A 129 -9.11 -7.58 28.92
N GLY A 130 -8.78 -8.76 29.46
CA GLY A 130 -8.29 -8.98 30.82
C GLY A 130 -6.82 -9.44 30.86
N ASP A 131 -6.43 -10.04 31.98
CA ASP A 131 -5.07 -10.57 32.19
C ASP A 131 -4.84 -11.83 31.35
N PHE A 132 -3.61 -12.02 30.91
CA PHE A 132 -3.18 -13.15 30.09
C PHE A 132 -2.09 -13.95 30.81
N ASP A 133 -2.38 -15.18 31.21
CA ASP A 133 -1.41 -16.10 31.82
C ASP A 133 -0.89 -17.10 30.77
N ALA A 134 0.34 -16.90 30.32
CA ALA A 134 1.06 -17.87 29.50
C ALA A 134 1.72 -18.92 30.40
N GLY A 135 0.99 -20.01 30.60
CA GLY A 135 1.42 -21.17 31.35
C GLY A 135 2.77 -21.73 30.91
N ASN A 136 3.37 -22.55 31.76
CA ASN A 136 4.75 -22.99 31.59
C ASN A 136 4.93 -23.89 30.35
N GLY A 137 5.53 -23.32 29.30
CA GLY A 137 5.75 -23.97 28.01
C GLY A 137 4.64 -23.73 26.99
N SER A 138 3.76 -22.75 27.21
CA SER A 138 2.75 -22.36 26.23
C SER A 138 3.32 -21.48 25.13
N ASP A 139 3.22 -21.93 23.89
CA ASP A 139 3.64 -21.18 22.72
C ASP A 139 2.42 -20.83 21.86
N ILE A 140 2.19 -19.55 21.65
CA ILE A 140 1.29 -19.06 20.60
C ILE A 140 2.13 -18.76 19.36
N THR A 141 1.72 -19.35 18.25
CA THR A 141 2.37 -19.23 16.93
C THR A 141 1.37 -18.71 15.89
N GLY A 142 1.80 -18.48 14.66
CA GLY A 142 0.92 -18.04 13.54
C GLY A 142 1.32 -16.67 12.99
N THR A 143 0.55 -16.14 12.03
CA THR A 143 0.80 -14.86 11.35
C THR A 143 -0.12 -13.70 11.77
N GLY A 144 -0.92 -13.91 12.81
CA GLY A 144 -2.01 -13.02 13.21
C GLY A 144 -1.61 -11.99 14.26
N THR A 145 -2.62 -11.45 14.94
CA THR A 145 -2.46 -10.49 16.04
C THR A 145 -2.96 -11.07 17.37
N VAL A 146 -2.30 -10.69 18.45
CA VAL A 146 -2.68 -11.01 19.84
C VAL A 146 -2.64 -9.71 20.64
N GLU A 147 -3.81 -9.18 20.97
CA GLU A 147 -3.96 -7.98 21.81
C GLU A 147 -4.34 -8.37 23.23
N ILE A 148 -3.61 -7.84 24.21
CA ILE A 148 -3.86 -8.05 25.64
C ILE A 148 -3.97 -6.68 26.28
N TYR A 149 -5.14 -6.35 26.85
CA TYR A 149 -5.39 -5.07 27.50
C TYR A 149 -5.13 -5.09 29.02
N GLY A 150 -5.02 -6.28 29.62
CA GLY A 150 -4.59 -6.47 31.02
C GLY A 150 -3.08 -6.72 31.17
N ASP A 151 -2.71 -7.33 32.30
CA ASP A 151 -1.32 -7.76 32.54
C ASP A 151 -1.10 -9.14 31.90
N ALA A 152 -0.09 -9.24 31.03
CA ALA A 152 0.43 -10.49 30.52
C ALA A 152 1.54 -10.99 31.46
N SER A 153 1.50 -12.28 31.83
CA SER A 153 2.48 -12.89 32.71
C SER A 153 2.69 -14.37 32.39
N GLY A 154 3.73 -14.97 32.98
CA GLY A 154 4.04 -16.39 32.81
C GLY A 154 5.35 -16.64 32.07
N ASN A 155 5.59 -17.90 31.68
CA ASN A 155 6.84 -18.35 31.03
C ASN A 155 6.64 -18.78 29.57
N GLY A 156 5.43 -18.65 29.03
CA GLY A 156 5.16 -18.94 27.63
C GLY A 156 5.59 -17.82 26.68
N SER A 157 5.45 -18.07 25.38
CA SER A 157 5.76 -17.09 24.34
C SER A 157 4.56 -16.79 23.45
N VAL A 158 4.48 -15.55 22.95
CA VAL A 158 3.55 -15.15 21.88
C VAL A 158 4.37 -14.71 20.68
N PHE A 159 4.25 -15.47 19.59
CA PHE A 159 5.06 -15.32 18.39
C PHE A 159 6.57 -15.25 18.67
N GLY A 160 7.02 -16.05 19.63
CA GLY A 160 8.43 -16.09 20.06
C GLY A 160 8.86 -14.94 20.98
N ASN A 161 7.96 -14.03 21.36
CA ASN A 161 8.23 -12.99 22.34
C ASN A 161 7.82 -13.44 23.75
N ASP A 162 8.60 -13.06 24.76
CA ASP A 162 8.25 -13.25 26.17
C ASP A 162 7.04 -12.37 26.54
N VAL A 163 6.14 -12.89 27.39
CA VAL A 163 4.85 -12.25 27.70
C VAL A 163 4.83 -11.38 28.98
N ASP A 164 5.95 -10.80 29.42
CA ASP A 164 5.99 -9.96 30.63
C ASP A 164 5.71 -8.49 30.28
N CYS A 165 4.44 -8.14 30.08
CA CYS A 165 4.01 -6.82 29.64
C CYS A 165 2.61 -6.44 30.13
N SER A 166 2.34 -5.13 30.22
CA SER A 166 1.01 -4.59 30.53
C SER A 166 0.44 -3.89 29.30
N ALA A 167 -0.81 -4.19 28.93
CA ALA A 167 -1.48 -3.62 27.75
C ALA A 167 -0.62 -3.75 26.46
N CYS A 168 -0.30 -4.98 26.08
CA CYS A 168 0.60 -5.29 24.97
C CYS A 168 -0.13 -5.88 23.77
N SER A 169 0.37 -5.53 22.59
CA SER A 169 -0.01 -6.16 21.34
C SER A 169 1.20 -6.91 20.81
N PHE A 170 0.99 -8.17 20.46
CA PHE A 170 1.94 -8.99 19.74
C PHE A 170 1.39 -9.22 18.34
N THR A 171 2.20 -8.91 17.36
CA THR A 171 2.00 -9.36 15.99
C THR A 171 3.13 -10.31 15.67
N SER A 172 2.86 -11.35 14.89
CA SER A 172 3.91 -12.30 14.55
C SER A 172 5.02 -11.58 13.81
N ALA A 173 6.19 -11.52 14.44
CA ALA A 173 7.33 -10.81 13.93
C ALA A 173 7.83 -11.47 12.65
N GLY A 174 7.63 -10.74 11.56
CA GLY A 174 8.62 -10.64 10.52
C GLY A 174 8.41 -9.28 9.90
N GLU A 175 9.47 -8.46 9.84
CA GLU A 175 9.62 -7.63 8.64
C GLU A 175 9.24 -8.57 7.49
N GLU A 176 8.20 -8.23 6.73
CA GLU A 176 7.74 -9.06 5.62
C GLU A 176 8.80 -8.99 4.52
N THR A 177 9.93 -9.66 4.75
CA THR A 177 10.97 -9.82 3.77
C THR A 177 10.39 -10.80 2.76
N ILE A 178 9.97 -10.25 1.63
CA ILE A 178 9.45 -11.03 0.52
C ILE A 178 10.54 -12.07 0.16
N PRO A 179 10.22 -13.39 0.18
CA PRO A 179 11.21 -14.43 -0.01
C PRO A 179 11.85 -14.32 -1.39
N THR A 180 13.11 -14.74 -1.46
CA THR A 180 13.88 -14.76 -2.69
C THR A 180 14.09 -16.18 -3.19
N TYR A 181 14.09 -16.33 -4.51
CA TYR A 181 14.17 -17.62 -5.18
C TYR A 181 15.24 -17.58 -6.26
N GLN A 182 16.35 -18.27 -6.04
CA GLN A 182 17.47 -18.32 -6.97
C GLN A 182 17.19 -19.29 -8.14
N LEU A 183 17.41 -18.81 -9.36
CA LEU A 183 17.36 -19.55 -10.62
C LEU A 183 18.73 -19.44 -11.33
N GLY A 184 19.51 -20.52 -11.26
CA GLY A 184 20.94 -20.46 -11.61
C GLY A 184 21.81 -20.16 -10.36
N GLY A 185 22.99 -19.57 -10.51
CA GLY A 185 23.72 -18.97 -9.38
C GLY A 185 24.95 -19.70 -8.82
N SER A 186 25.34 -20.87 -9.33
CA SER A 186 26.65 -21.47 -8.99
C SER A 186 27.72 -21.21 -10.06
N ASP A 187 27.29 -20.91 -11.28
CA ASP A 187 28.16 -20.67 -12.42
C ASP A 187 28.47 -19.18 -12.56
N THR A 188 29.68 -18.88 -13.03
CA THR A 188 30.21 -17.51 -13.16
C THR A 188 30.61 -17.19 -14.61
N TYR A 189 29.88 -17.72 -15.59
CA TYR A 189 30.16 -17.44 -17.00
C TYR A 189 29.83 -15.99 -17.34
N VAL A 190 30.73 -15.31 -18.07
CA VAL A 190 30.65 -13.88 -18.48
C VAL A 190 30.88 -13.73 -19.99
N GLY A 191 30.54 -12.58 -20.60
CA GLY A 191 30.65 -12.34 -22.04
C GLY A 191 29.46 -12.87 -22.86
N LEU A 192 28.37 -13.21 -22.19
CA LEU A 192 27.16 -13.79 -22.79
C LEU A 192 26.12 -12.73 -23.17
N GLY A 193 26.32 -11.46 -22.80
CA GLY A 193 25.46 -10.34 -23.19
C GLY A 193 23.97 -10.50 -22.89
N CYS A 194 23.64 -11.27 -21.85
CA CYS A 194 22.28 -11.45 -21.34
C CYS A 194 22.32 -11.17 -19.83
N PRO A 195 21.32 -10.46 -19.26
CA PRO A 195 20.15 -9.89 -19.94
C PRO A 195 20.48 -8.71 -20.85
N VAL A 196 21.59 -8.02 -20.60
CA VAL A 196 22.10 -6.91 -21.43
C VAL A 196 23.59 -7.11 -21.67
N GLU A 197 24.10 -6.54 -22.76
CA GLU A 197 25.53 -6.47 -23.08
C GLU A 197 26.01 -5.01 -22.91
N PRO A 198 26.54 -4.63 -21.73
CA PRO A 198 26.92 -3.24 -21.44
C PRO A 198 28.00 -2.67 -22.37
N TYR A 199 28.76 -3.51 -23.08
CA TYR A 199 29.77 -3.06 -24.03
C TYR A 199 29.20 -2.55 -25.37
N TYR A 200 27.88 -2.60 -25.58
CA TYR A 200 27.23 -2.13 -26.79
C TYR A 200 26.19 -1.05 -26.51
N GLY A 201 26.02 -0.18 -27.51
CA GLY A 201 24.98 0.86 -27.58
C GLY A 201 23.58 0.40 -27.16
N TYR A 202 23.15 -0.74 -27.65
CA TYR A 202 21.79 -1.23 -27.53
C TYR A 202 21.82 -2.75 -27.44
N THR A 203 20.97 -3.31 -26.60
CA THR A 203 20.77 -4.75 -26.49
C THR A 203 19.29 -5.08 -26.41
N TYR A 204 18.84 -6.05 -27.21
CA TYR A 204 17.58 -6.75 -26.95
C TYR A 204 17.86 -8.21 -26.70
N SER A 205 17.32 -8.75 -25.61
CA SER A 205 17.46 -10.17 -25.27
C SER A 205 16.16 -10.81 -24.79
N GLN A 206 16.08 -12.13 -24.88
CA GLN A 206 15.04 -12.96 -24.30
C GLN A 206 15.68 -14.15 -23.59
N SER A 207 15.19 -14.47 -22.40
CA SER A 207 15.64 -15.63 -21.61
C SER A 207 14.43 -16.41 -21.08
N ILE A 208 14.47 -17.74 -21.19
CA ILE A 208 13.45 -18.65 -20.67
C ILE A 208 13.91 -19.21 -19.33
N TYR A 209 12.98 -19.26 -18.38
CA TYR A 209 13.09 -20.01 -17.12
C TYR A 209 11.96 -21.02 -17.06
N THR A 210 12.28 -22.30 -16.88
CA THR A 210 11.29 -23.37 -17.04
C THR A 210 10.39 -23.51 -15.82
N ALA A 211 9.16 -23.97 -16.03
CA ALA A 211 8.23 -24.26 -14.94
C ALA A 211 8.82 -25.22 -13.90
N ALA A 212 9.61 -26.21 -14.35
CA ALA A 212 10.29 -27.16 -13.48
C ALA A 212 11.33 -26.46 -12.58
N GLU A 213 12.06 -25.47 -13.10
CA GLU A 213 13.02 -24.70 -12.32
C GLU A 213 12.32 -23.78 -11.33
N LEU A 214 11.23 -23.12 -11.74
CA LEU A 214 10.43 -22.26 -10.86
C LEU A 214 9.83 -23.06 -9.69
N SER A 215 9.20 -24.21 -9.98
CA SER A 215 8.71 -25.12 -8.94
C SER A 215 9.82 -25.66 -8.04
N ALA A 216 10.98 -26.00 -8.61
CA ALA A 216 12.11 -26.52 -7.84
C ALA A 216 12.74 -25.46 -6.92
N ALA A 217 12.73 -24.19 -7.35
CA ALA A 217 13.14 -23.07 -6.51
C ALA A 217 12.15 -22.86 -5.35
N GLY A 218 10.85 -23.13 -5.58
CA GLY A 218 9.81 -23.11 -4.57
C GLY A 218 8.63 -22.19 -4.87
N LEU A 219 8.53 -21.66 -6.10
CA LEU A 219 7.34 -20.92 -6.53
C LEU A 219 6.14 -21.87 -6.62
N THR A 220 4.97 -21.32 -6.34
CA THR A 220 3.68 -22.01 -6.44
C THR A 220 2.76 -21.28 -7.41
N ALA A 221 1.65 -21.93 -7.82
CA ALA A 221 0.62 -21.22 -8.57
C ALA A 221 0.12 -20.00 -7.77
N GLY A 222 0.01 -18.84 -8.43
CA GLY A 222 -0.35 -17.57 -7.79
C GLY A 222 0.84 -16.77 -7.25
N SER A 223 2.07 -17.27 -7.40
CA SER A 223 3.28 -16.54 -7.00
C SER A 223 3.46 -15.25 -7.81
N LYS A 224 3.49 -14.11 -7.11
CA LYS A 224 3.64 -12.77 -7.68
C LYS A 224 5.10 -12.37 -7.72
N ILE A 225 5.67 -12.21 -8.92
CA ILE A 225 7.05 -11.77 -9.10
C ILE A 225 7.10 -10.25 -9.02
N VAL A 226 7.80 -9.73 -8.02
CA VAL A 226 7.87 -8.27 -7.73
C VAL A 226 9.24 -7.68 -8.01
N SER A 227 10.31 -8.48 -8.09
CA SER A 227 11.62 -8.00 -8.55
C SER A 227 12.44 -9.10 -9.20
N LEU A 228 13.30 -8.68 -10.13
CA LEU A 228 14.34 -9.50 -10.75
C LEU A 228 15.70 -9.00 -10.27
N VAL A 229 16.54 -9.89 -9.75
CA VAL A 229 17.88 -9.55 -9.26
C VAL A 229 18.90 -10.36 -10.04
N TYR A 230 19.66 -9.70 -10.90
CA TYR A 230 20.70 -10.32 -11.70
C TYR A 230 22.05 -10.26 -10.99
N GLU A 231 22.83 -11.34 -11.10
CA GLU A 231 24.21 -11.34 -10.65
C GLU A 231 25.11 -10.68 -11.69
N TYR A 232 25.96 -9.76 -11.22
CA TYR A 232 26.77 -8.88 -12.05
C TYR A 232 28.24 -8.91 -11.60
N SER A 233 29.15 -8.87 -12.55
CA SER A 233 30.59 -8.87 -12.30
C SER A 233 31.20 -7.46 -12.27
N GLY A 234 30.50 -6.49 -12.86
CA GLY A 234 30.90 -5.09 -12.89
C GLY A 234 30.51 -4.33 -11.62
N THR A 235 30.71 -3.01 -11.69
CA THR A 235 30.38 -2.09 -10.59
C THR A 235 29.59 -0.85 -11.03
N ASP A 236 29.44 -0.65 -12.33
CA ASP A 236 28.76 0.51 -12.91
C ASP A 236 27.93 0.09 -14.12
N LEU A 237 26.82 0.78 -14.35
CA LEU A 237 25.94 0.67 -15.52
C LEU A 237 25.49 2.07 -15.95
N SER A 238 26.34 3.08 -15.78
CA SER A 238 25.96 4.49 -15.95
C SER A 238 25.55 4.85 -17.38
N ASN A 239 25.99 4.09 -18.39
CA ASN A 239 25.58 4.27 -19.79
C ASN A 239 24.59 3.20 -20.28
N THR A 240 24.34 2.16 -19.46
CA THR A 240 23.41 1.05 -19.73
C THR A 240 22.25 1.13 -18.74
N ASN A 241 21.41 2.16 -18.90
CA ASN A 241 20.50 2.63 -17.86
C ASN A 241 19.10 3.05 -18.34
N ASP A 242 18.65 2.58 -19.50
CA ASP A 242 17.29 2.83 -19.99
C ASP A 242 16.63 1.52 -20.41
N TRP A 243 16.23 0.71 -19.42
CA TRP A 243 15.70 -0.63 -19.63
C TRP A 243 14.17 -0.62 -19.70
N ASP A 244 13.63 -1.23 -20.74
CA ASP A 244 12.29 -1.79 -20.75
C ASP A 244 12.38 -3.30 -20.56
N VAL A 245 11.67 -3.82 -19.55
CA VAL A 245 11.66 -5.23 -19.21
C VAL A 245 10.25 -5.77 -19.37
N TYR A 246 10.14 -6.90 -20.07
CA TYR A 246 8.88 -7.59 -20.31
C TYR A 246 8.94 -8.99 -19.71
N ILE A 247 7.81 -9.47 -19.22
CA ILE A 247 7.67 -10.83 -18.70
C ILE A 247 6.35 -11.44 -19.18
N GLY A 248 6.35 -12.73 -19.43
CA GLY A 248 5.13 -13.45 -19.82
C GLY A 248 5.28 -14.95 -19.71
N HIS A 249 4.16 -15.65 -19.69
CA HIS A 249 4.13 -17.10 -19.81
C HIS A 249 4.43 -17.49 -21.26
N THR A 250 5.20 -18.56 -21.45
CA THR A 250 5.50 -19.10 -22.77
C THR A 250 5.40 -20.62 -22.79
N ALA A 251 4.98 -21.15 -23.94
CA ALA A 251 5.05 -22.58 -24.25
C ALA A 251 6.42 -23.00 -24.82
N LYS A 252 7.33 -22.05 -25.10
CA LYS A 252 8.66 -22.37 -25.62
C LYS A 252 9.48 -23.09 -24.54
N GLU A 253 10.06 -24.22 -24.91
CA GLU A 253 11.02 -24.97 -24.08
C GLU A 253 12.48 -24.60 -24.38
N SER A 254 12.72 -23.95 -25.53
CA SER A 254 14.02 -23.44 -25.95
C SER A 254 13.86 -22.35 -27.01
N LEU A 255 14.89 -21.54 -27.21
CA LEU A 255 14.96 -20.47 -28.21
C LEU A 255 15.74 -20.91 -29.45
N THR A 256 15.25 -20.50 -30.62
CA THR A 256 15.92 -20.69 -31.90
C THR A 256 16.39 -19.34 -32.44
N SER A 257 17.62 -19.25 -32.95
CA SER A 257 18.16 -18.00 -33.51
C SER A 257 17.22 -17.41 -34.56
N GLY A 258 16.78 -16.15 -34.36
CA GLY A 258 15.85 -15.47 -35.25
C GLY A 258 14.36 -15.63 -34.89
N ASP A 259 14.02 -16.53 -33.97
CA ASP A 259 12.64 -16.85 -33.60
C ASP A 259 12.27 -16.26 -32.22
N TRP A 260 12.12 -14.95 -32.20
CA TRP A 260 11.75 -14.18 -31.00
C TRP A 260 10.31 -14.48 -30.60
N GLU A 261 10.04 -14.52 -29.29
CA GLU A 261 8.67 -14.35 -28.79
C GLU A 261 8.21 -12.93 -29.12
N ASP A 262 6.98 -12.77 -29.60
CA ASP A 262 6.40 -11.45 -29.87
C ASP A 262 6.24 -10.71 -28.54
N VAL A 263 6.83 -9.52 -28.41
CA VAL A 263 6.79 -8.74 -27.17
C VAL A 263 5.34 -8.43 -26.75
N ASN A 264 4.39 -8.39 -27.70
CA ASN A 264 2.98 -8.11 -27.42
C ASN A 264 2.25 -9.27 -26.74
N THR A 265 2.85 -10.47 -26.68
CA THR A 265 2.34 -11.58 -25.87
C THR A 265 2.86 -11.53 -24.43
N LEU A 266 3.86 -10.68 -24.19
CA LEU A 266 4.41 -10.38 -22.87
C LEU A 266 3.75 -9.12 -22.32
N ARG A 267 3.86 -8.93 -21.01
CA ARG A 267 3.49 -7.67 -20.37
C ARG A 267 4.72 -6.91 -19.92
N LEU A 268 4.60 -5.60 -19.88
CA LEU A 268 5.62 -4.73 -19.30
C LEU A 268 5.75 -5.06 -17.80
N PHE A 269 6.99 -5.13 -17.34
CA PHE A 269 7.36 -5.40 -15.94
C PHE A 269 8.06 -4.17 -15.35
N ALA A 270 8.96 -3.57 -16.11
CA ALA A 270 9.60 -2.31 -15.80
C ALA A 270 9.77 -1.49 -17.07
N THR A 271 9.78 -0.17 -16.95
CA THR A 271 10.00 0.74 -18.10
C THR A 271 10.74 2.00 -17.69
N ASN A 272 11.51 2.56 -18.64
CA ASN A 272 12.39 3.71 -18.43
C ASN A 272 13.28 3.53 -17.19
N LEU A 273 13.76 2.31 -16.97
CA LEU A 273 14.42 1.92 -15.74
C LEU A 273 15.92 2.16 -15.85
N SER A 274 16.47 2.95 -14.92
CA SER A 274 17.89 2.92 -14.60
C SER A 274 18.15 1.87 -13.51
N PRO A 275 18.80 0.73 -13.83
CA PRO A 275 18.94 -0.37 -12.88
C PRO A 275 19.80 0.02 -11.67
N THR A 276 19.39 -0.43 -10.48
CA THR A 276 20.16 -0.19 -9.25
C THR A 276 21.27 -1.22 -9.13
N VAL A 277 22.53 -0.77 -9.09
CA VAL A 277 23.71 -1.63 -8.88
C VAL A 277 24.07 -1.68 -7.39
N ASN A 278 23.93 -2.85 -6.77
CA ASN A 278 24.32 -3.10 -5.39
C ASN A 278 25.73 -3.72 -5.32
N THR A 279 26.76 -2.87 -5.19
CA THR A 279 28.17 -3.29 -5.05
C THR A 279 28.53 -3.82 -3.66
N SER A 280 27.60 -3.75 -2.69
CA SER A 280 27.80 -4.34 -1.36
C SER A 280 27.41 -5.82 -1.30
N ALA A 281 26.63 -6.29 -2.29
CA ALA A 281 26.34 -7.71 -2.47
C ALA A 281 27.57 -8.46 -3.01
N SER A 282 27.60 -9.78 -2.78
CA SER A 282 28.65 -10.67 -3.28
C SER A 282 28.02 -11.90 -3.96
N PRO A 283 28.03 -12.01 -5.29
CA PRO A 283 28.56 -11.02 -6.26
C PRO A 283 27.74 -9.72 -6.29
N THR A 284 28.24 -8.68 -6.99
CA THR A 284 27.46 -7.46 -7.24
C THR A 284 26.10 -7.84 -7.81
N GLN A 285 25.03 -7.15 -7.40
CA GLN A 285 23.68 -7.42 -7.87
C GLN A 285 23.13 -6.22 -8.66
N VAL A 286 22.28 -6.49 -9.64
CA VAL A 286 21.52 -5.50 -10.40
C VAL A 286 20.05 -5.79 -10.23
N THR A 287 19.31 -4.85 -9.65
CA THR A 287 17.89 -5.05 -9.32
C THR A 287 16.99 -4.33 -10.32
N VAL A 288 16.03 -5.07 -10.85
CA VAL A 288 14.91 -4.58 -11.65
C VAL A 288 13.62 -4.76 -10.85
N LEU A 289 13.07 -3.64 -10.38
CA LEU A 289 11.81 -3.59 -9.65
C LEU A 289 10.63 -3.62 -10.61
N ASN A 290 9.61 -4.43 -10.31
CA ASN A 290 8.35 -4.37 -11.03
C ASN A 290 7.64 -3.05 -10.68
N ASN A 291 7.43 -2.19 -11.66
CA ASN A 291 6.69 -0.93 -11.47
C ASN A 291 5.45 -0.83 -12.36
N GLN A 292 5.02 -1.96 -12.95
CA GLN A 292 3.89 -2.05 -13.87
C GLN A 292 2.76 -2.96 -13.33
N GLY A 293 2.68 -3.13 -12.01
CA GLY A 293 1.66 -3.95 -11.32
C GLY A 293 2.03 -5.43 -11.24
N THR A 294 1.11 -6.30 -10.84
CA THR A 294 1.41 -7.68 -10.38
C THR A 294 1.59 -8.71 -11.50
N PHE A 295 2.76 -9.37 -11.65
CA PHE A 295 2.91 -10.53 -12.55
C PHE A 295 2.76 -11.85 -11.77
N GLU A 296 1.70 -12.59 -12.03
CA GLU A 296 1.43 -13.88 -11.39
C GLU A 296 1.91 -15.06 -12.24
N TRP A 297 2.67 -15.96 -11.61
CA TRP A 297 3.01 -17.24 -12.20
C TRP A 297 1.85 -18.24 -12.05
N ASP A 298 1.51 -18.93 -13.13
CA ASP A 298 0.34 -19.82 -13.21
C ASP A 298 0.59 -21.21 -12.61
N GLY A 299 1.82 -21.48 -12.16
CA GLY A 299 2.24 -22.76 -11.60
C GLY A 299 2.58 -23.85 -12.62
N SER A 300 2.51 -23.58 -13.93
CA SER A 300 2.65 -24.63 -14.95
C SER A 300 3.38 -24.22 -16.23
N SER A 301 3.34 -22.95 -16.60
CA SER A 301 4.00 -22.42 -17.79
C SER A 301 5.45 -22.05 -17.52
N ASN A 302 6.29 -22.10 -18.54
CA ASN A 302 7.59 -21.44 -18.48
C ASN A 302 7.38 -19.93 -18.46
N ILE A 303 8.33 -19.18 -17.92
CA ILE A 303 8.36 -17.72 -18.07
C ILE A 303 9.43 -17.33 -19.08
N LEU A 304 9.15 -16.29 -19.86
CA LEU A 304 10.10 -15.62 -20.71
C LEU A 304 10.25 -14.18 -20.24
N ILE A 305 11.50 -13.76 -20.04
CA ILE A 305 11.85 -12.39 -19.69
C ILE A 305 12.57 -11.79 -20.89
N ALA A 306 12.07 -10.66 -21.40
CA ALA A 306 12.73 -9.87 -22.43
C ALA A 306 13.27 -8.58 -21.82
N VAL A 307 14.47 -8.17 -22.24
CA VAL A 307 15.09 -6.92 -21.79
C VAL A 307 15.53 -6.14 -23.03
N ASP A 308 15.11 -4.87 -23.09
CA ASP A 308 15.43 -3.91 -24.14
C ASP A 308 16.16 -2.71 -23.51
N GLU A 309 17.43 -2.52 -23.86
CA GLU A 309 18.23 -1.37 -23.46
C GLU A 309 18.18 -0.29 -24.55
N ASN A 310 17.67 0.89 -24.19
CA ASN A 310 17.36 2.00 -25.08
C ASN A 310 18.36 3.18 -25.02
N SER A 311 19.28 3.19 -24.06
CA SER A 311 20.22 4.28 -23.83
C SER A 311 21.35 4.24 -24.84
N SER A 312 21.62 5.35 -25.53
CA SER A 312 22.78 5.41 -26.43
C SER A 312 24.08 5.54 -25.63
N GLY A 313 24.92 4.50 -25.63
CA GLY A 313 26.21 4.54 -24.94
C GLY A 313 26.73 3.14 -24.66
N TYR A 314 27.91 3.03 -24.07
CA TYR A 314 28.41 1.74 -23.62
C TYR A 314 29.26 1.93 -22.37
N ASP A 315 29.24 0.93 -21.51
CA ASP A 315 30.11 0.79 -20.36
C ASP A 315 31.35 -0.06 -20.73
N SER A 316 31.88 -0.87 -19.82
CA SER A 316 33.11 -1.64 -20.08
C SER A 316 32.85 -2.96 -20.80
N SER A 317 33.86 -3.46 -21.53
CA SER A 317 33.87 -4.84 -22.04
C SER A 317 34.09 -5.91 -20.95
N THR A 318 34.20 -5.48 -19.69
CA THR A 318 34.33 -6.33 -18.51
C THR A 318 33.10 -6.26 -17.61
N ASP A 319 32.15 -5.41 -17.97
CA ASP A 319 30.88 -5.23 -17.29
C ASP A 319 29.96 -6.34 -17.80
N ASP A 320 29.99 -7.47 -17.12
CA ASP A 320 29.30 -8.69 -17.56
C ASP A 320 28.33 -9.20 -16.49
N PHE A 321 27.18 -9.70 -16.94
CA PHE A 321 26.27 -10.46 -16.09
C PHE A 321 26.71 -11.92 -16.02
N TYR A 322 26.58 -12.51 -14.83
CA TYR A 322 26.87 -13.92 -14.63
C TYR A 322 25.74 -14.77 -15.20
N CYS A 323 26.13 -15.81 -15.93
CA CYS A 323 25.20 -16.73 -16.59
C CYS A 323 25.43 -18.18 -16.14
N HIS A 324 24.34 -18.94 -16.15
CA HIS A 324 24.29 -20.38 -15.97
C HIS A 324 24.30 -21.10 -17.32
N SER A 325 25.04 -22.20 -17.41
CA SER A 325 25.01 -23.06 -18.61
C SER A 325 23.75 -23.93 -18.63
N THR A 326 23.17 -24.15 -19.81
CA THR A 326 21.90 -24.88 -19.96
C THR A 326 22.01 -26.01 -20.99
N SER A 327 21.13 -27.00 -20.91
CA SER A 327 21.13 -28.16 -21.84
C SER A 327 20.56 -27.82 -23.22
N GLY A 328 19.70 -26.81 -23.30
CA GLY A 328 19.15 -26.24 -24.53
C GLY A 328 19.44 -24.74 -24.64
N ASN A 329 19.11 -24.13 -25.76
CA ASN A 329 19.25 -22.70 -25.94
C ASN A 329 18.20 -21.94 -25.10
N MET A 330 18.61 -21.31 -24.01
CA MET A 330 17.69 -20.66 -23.07
C MET A 330 17.71 -19.14 -23.15
N SER A 331 18.70 -18.56 -23.84
CA SER A 331 18.71 -17.11 -24.12
C SER A 331 18.97 -16.82 -25.58
N MET A 332 18.47 -15.69 -26.06
CA MET A 332 18.76 -15.14 -27.37
C MET A 332 19.03 -13.65 -27.23
N ARG A 333 20.08 -13.15 -27.91
CA ARG A 333 20.42 -11.72 -27.88
C ARG A 333 20.70 -11.14 -29.25
N LYS A 334 20.56 -9.82 -29.33
CA LYS A 334 20.96 -8.99 -30.45
C LYS A 334 21.50 -7.65 -29.93
N VAL A 335 22.63 -7.19 -30.48
CA VAL A 335 23.35 -6.00 -29.99
C VAL A 335 23.73 -5.07 -31.14
N SER A 336 23.82 -3.77 -30.87
CA SER A 336 24.18 -2.74 -31.86
C SER A 336 24.75 -1.49 -31.20
N ASP A 337 25.71 -0.82 -31.83
CA ASP A 337 26.15 0.53 -31.41
C ASP A 337 25.37 1.65 -32.10
N TYR A 338 24.58 1.32 -33.13
CA TYR A 338 24.07 2.31 -34.09
C TYR A 338 22.56 2.29 -34.26
N THR A 339 21.89 1.29 -33.71
CA THR A 339 20.48 1.03 -33.99
C THR A 339 19.84 0.48 -32.75
N ASN A 340 19.01 1.30 -32.12
CA ASN A 340 18.06 0.83 -31.13
C ASN A 340 17.04 -0.09 -31.81
N TYR A 341 16.71 -1.21 -31.16
CA TYR A 341 15.79 -2.19 -31.71
C TYR A 341 14.34 -1.81 -31.37
N ASP A 342 13.40 -2.25 -32.22
CA ASP A 342 11.98 -2.17 -31.90
C ASP A 342 11.53 -3.58 -31.51
N PRO A 343 11.22 -3.82 -30.23
CA PRO A 343 10.75 -5.12 -29.74
C PRO A 343 9.55 -5.68 -30.51
N ASN A 344 8.72 -4.83 -31.11
CA ASN A 344 7.55 -5.24 -31.91
C ASN A 344 7.92 -5.75 -33.32
N ASN A 345 9.17 -5.56 -33.75
CA ASN A 345 9.60 -5.90 -35.11
C ASN A 345 11.00 -6.51 -35.12
N MET A 346 11.19 -7.52 -34.28
CA MET A 346 12.47 -8.20 -34.12
C MET A 346 12.77 -9.20 -35.24
N SER A 347 14.05 -9.26 -35.64
CA SER A 347 14.57 -10.23 -36.62
C SER A 347 16.07 -10.48 -36.41
N GLY A 348 16.56 -11.65 -36.85
CA GLY A 348 17.96 -12.06 -36.61
C GLY A 348 18.23 -12.37 -35.13
N GLY A 349 19.47 -12.27 -34.68
CA GLY A 349 19.85 -12.62 -33.29
C GLY A 349 20.41 -14.03 -33.16
N THR A 350 21.11 -14.28 -32.06
CA THR A 350 21.80 -15.55 -31.81
C THR A 350 21.32 -16.16 -30.51
N ALA A 351 20.93 -17.44 -30.56
CA ALA A 351 20.52 -18.21 -29.39
C ALA A 351 21.74 -18.92 -28.74
N TYR A 352 21.74 -19.01 -27.42
CA TYR A 352 22.81 -19.53 -26.60
C TYR A 352 22.27 -20.53 -25.58
N ALA A 353 23.06 -21.58 -25.31
CA ALA A 353 22.82 -22.54 -24.24
C ALA A 353 23.27 -22.02 -22.87
N TYR A 354 22.87 -20.77 -22.58
CA TYR A 354 23.10 -20.08 -21.33
C TYR A 354 21.88 -19.22 -20.99
N ARG A 355 21.75 -18.84 -19.72
CA ARG A 355 20.83 -17.80 -19.27
C ARG A 355 21.43 -17.01 -18.11
N PRO A 356 20.97 -15.78 -17.85
CA PRO A 356 21.39 -15.03 -16.67
C PRO A 356 21.13 -15.81 -15.38
N ASN A 357 22.03 -15.67 -14.41
CA ASN A 357 21.73 -16.00 -13.03
C ASN A 357 20.72 -14.97 -12.52
N LEU A 358 19.60 -15.46 -11.99
CA LEU A 358 18.48 -14.62 -11.60
C LEU A 358 17.95 -15.05 -10.25
N GLU A 359 17.85 -14.11 -9.34
CA GLU A 359 17.10 -14.23 -8.11
C GLU A 359 15.75 -13.51 -8.28
N LEU A 360 14.66 -14.18 -7.97
CA LEU A 360 13.31 -13.61 -8.00
C LEU A 360 12.89 -13.23 -6.59
N LEU A 361 12.44 -12.00 -6.38
CA LEU A 361 11.62 -11.67 -5.20
C LEU A 361 10.17 -11.99 -5.54
N VAL A 362 9.55 -12.83 -4.73
CA VAL A 362 8.21 -13.35 -4.98
C VAL A 362 7.37 -13.25 -3.73
N THR A 363 6.18 -12.65 -3.85
CA THR A 363 5.18 -12.66 -2.78
C THR A 363 3.99 -13.51 -3.16
N ASN A 364 3.39 -14.17 -2.17
CA ASN A 364 2.10 -14.84 -2.30
C ASN A 364 1.02 -14.07 -1.52
N ILE A 365 1.35 -12.90 -0.98
CA ILE A 365 0.48 -12.14 -0.09
C ILE A 365 -0.47 -11.31 -0.96
N GLY A 366 -1.76 -11.55 -0.74
CA GLY A 366 -2.82 -10.67 -1.24
C GLY A 366 -2.93 -9.47 -0.32
N CYS A 367 -2.85 -8.27 -0.89
CA CYS A 367 -3.00 -7.06 -0.10
C CYS A 367 -4.46 -6.85 0.23
N ASN A 368 -4.80 -6.99 1.51
CA ASN A 368 -6.18 -6.84 1.97
C ASN A 368 -6.49 -5.42 2.46
N ALA A 369 -5.45 -4.59 2.69
CA ALA A 369 -5.63 -3.20 3.04
C ALA A 369 -5.99 -2.39 1.78
N SER A 370 -7.15 -1.73 1.82
CA SER A 370 -7.64 -0.85 0.76
C SER A 370 -7.89 0.55 1.33
N ILE A 371 -8.07 1.52 0.45
CA ILE A 371 -8.34 2.90 0.83
C ILE A 371 -9.85 3.20 0.87
N PRO A 372 -10.31 4.16 1.70
CA PRO A 372 -9.51 4.97 2.63
C PRO A 372 -9.02 4.14 3.82
N PHE A 373 -7.75 4.31 4.16
CA PHE A 373 -7.15 3.77 5.37
C PHE A 373 -6.82 4.94 6.30
N SER A 374 -7.13 4.81 7.58
CA SER A 374 -6.81 5.82 8.59
C SER A 374 -6.37 5.19 9.89
N GLN A 375 -5.41 5.81 10.55
CA GLN A 375 -4.94 5.45 11.87
C GLN A 375 -4.62 6.70 12.69
N ASP A 376 -5.39 6.90 13.76
CA ASP A 376 -5.28 7.98 14.74
C ASP A 376 -4.67 7.49 16.08
N PHE A 377 -4.21 6.24 16.12
CA PHE A 377 -3.53 5.60 17.25
C PHE A 377 -4.30 5.52 18.58
N ASP A 378 -5.54 6.00 18.65
CA ASP A 378 -6.39 5.91 19.85
C ASP A 378 -6.80 4.47 20.17
N GLY A 379 -6.81 3.60 19.15
CA GLY A 379 -6.97 2.15 19.28
C GLY A 379 -5.65 1.36 19.33
N GLY A 380 -4.50 2.03 19.42
CA GLY A 380 -3.19 1.39 19.36
C GLY A 380 -2.56 1.34 17.96
N LEU A 381 -1.60 0.43 17.77
CA LEU A 381 -0.85 0.29 16.52
C LEU A 381 -1.47 -0.77 15.60
N LEU A 382 -1.91 -0.36 14.40
CA LEU A 382 -2.25 -1.26 13.29
C LEU A 382 -1.03 -1.59 12.41
N TRP A 383 0.04 -0.82 12.55
CA TRP A 383 1.31 -0.98 11.83
C TRP A 383 2.34 -1.64 12.75
N GLU A 384 3.25 -2.42 12.16
CA GLU A 384 4.28 -3.13 12.90
C GLU A 384 5.37 -2.16 13.38
N ALA A 385 5.59 -2.12 14.68
CA ALA A 385 6.64 -1.30 15.30
C ALA A 385 7.90 -2.12 15.57
N SER A 386 9.01 -1.73 14.96
CA SER A 386 10.34 -2.27 15.24
C SER A 386 11.31 -1.18 15.71
N GLY A 387 12.36 -1.58 16.40
CA GLY A 387 13.40 -0.67 16.88
C GLY A 387 14.66 -1.40 17.33
N PRO A 388 15.62 -0.73 17.99
CA PRO A 388 16.92 -1.33 18.34
C PRO A 388 16.82 -2.47 19.35
N SER A 389 15.68 -2.59 20.04
CA SER A 389 15.33 -3.69 20.95
C SER A 389 13.82 -3.74 21.15
N ALA A 390 13.27 -4.87 21.61
CA ALA A 390 11.83 -5.02 21.89
C ALA A 390 11.29 -3.95 22.86
N SER A 391 12.11 -3.47 23.81
CA SER A 391 11.76 -2.40 24.77
C SER A 391 12.10 -0.99 24.28
N SER A 392 12.45 -0.81 23.01
CA SER A 392 12.77 0.50 22.41
C SER A 392 12.29 0.47 20.97
N THR A 393 10.99 0.71 20.79
CA THR A 393 10.27 0.69 19.52
C THR A 393 9.34 1.92 19.46
N TRP A 394 8.41 1.98 18.51
CA TRP A 394 7.32 2.94 18.55
C TRP A 394 6.31 2.56 19.64
N PHE A 395 5.92 3.54 20.45
CA PHE A 395 4.95 3.39 21.53
C PHE A 395 3.72 4.24 21.26
N VAL A 396 2.60 3.89 21.87
CA VAL A 396 1.39 4.72 21.89
C VAL A 396 1.18 5.29 23.28
N ASN A 397 1.05 6.61 23.39
CA ASN A 397 0.76 7.27 24.66
C ASN A 397 0.13 8.65 24.42
N SER A 398 -0.31 9.30 25.49
CA SER A 398 -0.90 10.65 25.48
C SER A 398 0.12 11.78 25.65
N SER A 399 1.40 11.46 25.90
CA SER A 399 2.52 12.40 26.05
C SER A 399 3.86 11.67 25.91
N THR A 400 4.93 12.36 25.49
CA THR A 400 6.29 11.80 25.57
C THR A 400 6.73 11.70 27.04
N THR A 401 7.58 10.70 27.37
CA THR A 401 7.93 10.42 28.78
C THR A 401 9.13 11.21 29.28
N SER A 402 10.00 11.66 28.37
CA SER A 402 11.23 12.35 28.72
C SER A 402 11.05 13.87 28.85
N SER A 403 11.89 14.51 29.67
CA SER A 403 11.80 15.96 29.91
C SER A 403 12.50 16.75 28.81
N GLY A 404 11.88 17.85 28.36
CA GLY A 404 12.45 18.67 27.29
C GLY A 404 12.26 18.08 25.90
N THR A 405 11.36 17.10 25.77
CA THR A 405 10.82 16.62 24.51
C THR A 405 9.33 16.94 24.40
N GLY A 406 8.70 16.58 23.28
CA GLY A 406 7.27 16.68 23.12
C GLY A 406 6.73 15.76 22.04
N PRO A 407 5.40 15.58 22.01
CA PRO A 407 4.44 16.48 22.61
C PRO A 407 4.08 16.16 24.07
N ALA A 408 3.69 17.20 24.80
CA ALA A 408 3.29 17.13 26.21
C ALA A 408 1.84 16.64 26.40
N SER A 409 1.05 16.59 25.32
CA SER A 409 -0.32 16.09 25.30
C SER A 409 -0.73 15.76 23.86
N ALA A 410 -1.53 14.70 23.66
CA ALA A 410 -2.14 14.38 22.36
C ALA A 410 -3.01 15.53 21.79
N SER A 411 -3.48 16.45 22.64
CA SER A 411 -4.25 17.62 22.21
C SER A 411 -3.52 18.61 21.30
N VAL A 412 -2.21 18.42 21.04
CA VAL A 412 -1.50 19.17 20.00
C VAL A 412 -1.88 18.73 18.58
N PHE A 413 -2.38 17.50 18.43
CA PHE A 413 -2.84 16.93 17.18
C PHE A 413 -4.30 17.33 16.93
N SER A 414 -4.70 17.36 15.66
CA SER A 414 -6.09 17.63 15.29
C SER A 414 -7.00 16.44 15.61
N ASN A 415 -8.31 16.58 15.35
CA ASN A 415 -9.33 15.54 15.57
C ASN A 415 -9.64 15.12 17.02
N SER A 416 -9.06 15.78 18.02
CA SER A 416 -9.26 15.47 19.44
C SER A 416 -8.70 14.10 19.85
N SER A 417 -7.61 13.66 19.22
CA SER A 417 -6.89 12.43 19.59
C SER A 417 -6.58 12.40 21.09
N THR A 418 -6.67 11.21 21.67
CA THR A 418 -6.31 10.96 23.08
C THR A 418 -4.92 10.36 23.24
N GLN A 419 -4.39 9.76 22.17
CA GLN A 419 -3.09 9.12 22.09
C GLN A 419 -2.42 9.43 20.74
N PHE A 420 -1.15 9.10 20.62
CA PHE A 420 -0.35 9.20 19.39
C PHE A 420 0.79 8.18 19.42
N ALA A 421 1.34 7.86 18.25
CA ALA A 421 2.55 7.05 18.16
C ALA A 421 3.81 7.91 18.33
N TYR A 422 4.78 7.46 19.12
CA TYR A 422 6.06 8.15 19.30
C TYR A 422 7.23 7.22 19.53
N CYS A 423 8.42 7.70 19.20
CA CYS A 423 9.69 7.05 19.54
C CYS A 423 10.23 7.62 20.86
N GLU A 424 10.49 6.77 21.85
CA GLU A 424 11.22 7.16 23.07
C GLU A 424 12.71 6.86 22.90
N THR A 425 13.53 7.90 22.93
CA THR A 425 14.97 7.82 22.60
C THR A 425 15.89 7.71 23.81
N SER A 426 15.36 7.78 25.03
CA SER A 426 16.13 7.80 26.28
C SER A 426 17.06 6.59 26.49
N SER A 427 16.66 5.41 26.04
CA SER A 427 17.43 4.16 26.17
C SER A 427 18.35 3.87 25.00
N GLN A 428 18.04 4.37 23.81
CA GLN A 428 18.69 3.99 22.54
C GLN A 428 18.90 5.20 21.61
N SER A 429 19.69 6.17 22.07
CA SER A 429 20.13 7.29 21.20
C SER A 429 20.90 6.77 19.97
N ASN A 430 20.72 7.40 18.81
CA ASN A 430 21.22 6.95 17.50
C ASN A 430 20.63 5.61 17.03
N GLY A 431 19.55 5.14 17.66
CA GLY A 431 18.78 3.98 17.23
C GLY A 431 17.97 4.25 15.96
N ILE A 432 17.58 3.17 15.29
CA ILE A 432 16.63 3.18 14.18
C ILE A 432 15.31 2.62 14.69
N TYR A 433 14.23 3.34 14.46
CA TYR A 433 12.87 2.98 14.85
C TYR A 433 12.00 2.99 13.59
N THR A 434 11.21 1.94 13.38
CA THR A 434 10.40 1.80 12.17
C THR A 434 8.98 1.43 12.54
N LEU A 435 8.00 2.07 11.91
CA LEU A 435 6.60 1.70 11.97
C LEU A 435 6.14 1.37 10.55
N THR A 436 5.92 0.09 10.25
CA THR A 436 5.70 -0.44 8.89
C THR A 436 4.26 -0.91 8.71
N SER A 437 3.61 -0.48 7.63
CA SER A 437 2.27 -0.94 7.28
C SER A 437 2.29 -2.36 6.71
N SER A 438 1.14 -3.04 6.72
CA SER A 438 0.89 -4.13 5.77
C SER A 438 0.82 -3.58 4.33
N CYS A 439 0.80 -4.46 3.33
CA CYS A 439 0.69 -4.03 1.95
C CYS A 439 -0.71 -3.55 1.58
N PHE A 440 -0.77 -2.51 0.75
CA PHE A 440 -2.00 -1.92 0.21
C PHE A 440 -2.25 -2.37 -1.23
N ASP A 441 -3.51 -2.64 -1.55
CA ASP A 441 -3.99 -2.75 -2.93
C ASP A 441 -4.45 -1.37 -3.43
N LEU A 442 -3.60 -0.75 -4.26
CA LEU A 442 -3.84 0.53 -4.93
C LEU A 442 -3.99 0.36 -6.45
N SER A 443 -4.27 -0.86 -6.92
CA SER A 443 -4.40 -1.18 -8.35
C SER A 443 -5.47 -0.35 -9.09
N SER A 444 -6.46 0.15 -8.36
CA SER A 444 -7.54 1.01 -8.87
C SER A 444 -7.43 2.47 -8.41
N VAL A 445 -6.27 2.87 -7.90
CA VAL A 445 -6.03 4.20 -7.31
C VAL A 445 -5.01 4.97 -8.16
N PRO A 446 -5.48 5.85 -9.06
CA PRO A 446 -4.58 6.55 -9.98
C PRO A 446 -3.83 7.72 -9.33
N ASN A 447 -4.38 8.32 -8.26
CA ASN A 447 -3.79 9.48 -7.60
C ASN A 447 -3.86 9.33 -6.06
N PRO A 448 -2.98 8.50 -5.46
CA PRO A 448 -2.93 8.31 -4.02
C PRO A 448 -2.49 9.58 -3.29
N ILE A 449 -3.13 9.88 -2.15
CA ILE A 449 -2.73 10.93 -1.21
C ILE A 449 -2.45 10.32 0.15
N ILE A 450 -1.34 10.72 0.76
CA ILE A 450 -1.02 10.40 2.15
C ILE A 450 -1.09 11.67 3.00
N LYS A 451 -1.72 11.58 4.17
CA LYS A 451 -1.79 12.64 5.18
C LYS A 451 -1.35 12.10 6.52
N PHE A 452 -0.71 12.96 7.32
CA PHE A 452 -0.41 12.68 8.72
C PHE A 452 -0.02 13.98 9.42
N GLU A 453 0.04 13.94 10.73
CA GLU A 453 0.57 15.02 11.55
C GLU A 453 1.83 14.54 12.28
N TYR A 454 2.77 15.45 12.53
CA TYR A 454 3.95 15.14 13.34
C TYR A 454 4.25 16.25 14.34
N HIS A 455 4.85 15.86 15.47
CA HIS A 455 5.37 16.77 16.46
C HIS A 455 6.82 16.42 16.81
N ALA A 456 7.69 17.42 16.73
CA ALA A 456 9.15 17.28 16.86
C ALA A 456 9.74 18.43 17.69
N TYR A 457 9.74 18.25 19.01
CA TYR A 457 10.34 19.17 19.99
C TYR A 457 11.40 18.43 20.80
N GLY A 458 12.65 18.90 20.75
CA GLY A 458 13.78 18.26 21.41
C GLY A 458 15.11 18.65 20.77
N ALA A 459 16.15 18.89 21.58
CA ALA A 459 17.42 19.45 21.09
C ALA A 459 18.19 18.49 20.17
N THR A 460 17.87 17.19 20.20
CA THR A 460 18.54 16.14 19.42
C THR A 460 17.55 15.31 18.62
N ILE A 461 16.47 15.92 18.11
CA ILE A 461 15.62 15.27 17.10
C ILE A 461 16.51 14.87 15.91
N GLY A 462 16.39 13.62 15.51
CA GLY A 462 17.09 13.06 14.36
C GLY A 462 16.32 13.31 13.07
N THR A 463 16.20 12.28 12.24
CA THR A 463 15.55 12.36 10.92
C THR A 463 14.40 11.37 10.84
N LEU A 464 13.19 11.85 10.57
CA LEU A 464 12.02 11.05 10.28
C LEU A 464 11.74 11.09 8.79
N ASN A 465 11.63 9.92 8.18
CA ASN A 465 11.17 9.74 6.81
C ASN A 465 9.81 9.04 6.80
N LEU A 466 8.94 9.47 5.90
CA LEU A 466 7.87 8.61 5.39
C LEU A 466 8.41 7.97 4.11
N GLU A 467 8.41 6.65 4.05
CA GLU A 467 8.98 5.88 2.94
C GLU A 467 7.94 4.93 2.35
N TYR A 468 8.13 4.56 1.09
CA TYR A 468 7.35 3.53 0.42
C TYR A 468 8.24 2.38 -0.06
N SER A 469 7.64 1.21 -0.25
CA SER A 469 8.25 0.08 -0.93
C SER A 469 7.24 -0.61 -1.85
N LEU A 470 7.69 -1.06 -3.02
CA LEU A 470 6.89 -1.86 -3.95
C LEU A 470 7.22 -3.36 -3.85
N ASN A 471 8.19 -3.73 -3.00
CA ASN A 471 8.68 -5.10 -2.84
C ASN A 471 9.02 -5.47 -1.38
N GLY A 472 8.56 -4.69 -0.40
CA GLY A 472 8.82 -4.87 1.04
C GLY A 472 10.27 -4.68 1.49
N ASN A 473 11.24 -4.79 0.57
CA ASN A 473 12.67 -4.89 0.88
C ASN A 473 13.44 -3.60 0.58
N THR A 474 13.12 -2.94 -0.53
CA THR A 474 13.77 -1.71 -0.97
C THR A 474 12.85 -0.53 -0.72
N TRP A 475 13.34 0.44 0.04
CA TRP A 475 12.56 1.57 0.51
C TRP A 475 13.07 2.88 -0.08
N ALA A 476 12.16 3.76 -0.45
CA ALA A 476 12.45 5.08 -0.97
C ALA A 476 11.65 6.17 -0.23
N PRO A 477 12.22 7.36 0.00
CA PRO A 477 11.55 8.42 0.74
C PRO A 477 10.46 9.08 -0.10
N LEU A 478 9.28 9.27 0.49
CA LEU A 478 8.22 10.17 0.02
C LEU A 478 8.37 11.56 0.65
N TRP A 479 8.79 11.61 1.92
CA TRP A 479 8.93 12.84 2.69
C TRP A 479 9.96 12.68 3.80
N SER A 480 10.56 13.79 4.24
CA SER A 480 11.54 13.80 5.32
C SER A 480 11.51 15.10 6.14
N VAL A 481 11.79 14.98 7.43
CA VAL A 481 12.09 16.10 8.33
C VAL A 481 13.27 15.77 9.23
N THR A 482 14.09 16.77 9.54
CA THR A 482 15.27 16.60 10.38
C THR A 482 15.38 17.71 11.42
N GLY A 483 15.75 17.35 12.64
CA GLY A 483 15.97 18.30 13.73
C GLY A 483 14.67 18.87 14.32
N GLN A 484 14.83 19.68 15.35
CA GLN A 484 13.71 20.30 16.06
C GLN A 484 12.91 21.21 15.13
N GLN A 485 11.60 20.98 15.03
CA GLN A 485 10.68 21.81 14.24
C GLN A 485 9.80 22.71 15.12
N HIS A 486 9.44 22.21 16.30
CA HIS A 486 8.52 22.90 17.20
C HIS A 486 9.32 23.59 18.33
N SER A 487 8.81 24.72 18.81
CA SER A 487 9.42 25.57 19.83
C SER A 487 9.10 25.13 21.27
N SER A 488 8.06 24.32 21.46
CA SER A 488 7.63 23.78 22.75
C SER A 488 6.85 22.47 22.60
N GLY A 489 6.71 21.71 23.68
CA GLY A 489 5.89 20.48 23.70
C GLY A 489 4.37 20.71 23.64
N THR A 490 3.91 21.96 23.65
CA THR A 490 2.48 22.32 23.60
C THR A 490 2.10 23.06 22.32
N GLU A 491 3.05 23.21 21.39
CA GLU A 491 2.78 23.79 20.08
C GLU A 491 1.93 22.82 19.26
N ALA A 492 1.05 23.33 18.40
CA ALA A 492 0.25 22.48 17.54
C ALA A 492 1.15 21.66 16.61
N ALA A 493 0.78 20.41 16.36
CA ALA A 493 1.48 19.54 15.43
C ALA A 493 1.42 20.11 13.99
N THR A 494 2.38 19.70 13.17
CA THR A 494 2.42 20.09 11.75
C THR A 494 1.72 19.03 10.92
N ALA A 495 0.69 19.43 10.16
CA ALA A 495 0.00 18.57 9.20
C ALA A 495 0.73 18.50 7.86
N ILE A 496 0.82 17.28 7.31
CA ILE A 496 1.46 16.95 6.05
C ILE A 496 0.44 16.31 5.13
N GLU A 497 0.48 16.68 3.85
CA GLU A 497 -0.29 16.10 2.75
C GLU A 497 0.67 15.89 1.57
N ILE A 498 0.72 14.67 1.05
CA ILE A 498 1.67 14.22 0.02
C ILE A 498 0.91 13.51 -1.08
N GLU A 499 1.11 13.92 -2.33
CA GLU A 499 0.75 13.13 -3.50
C GLU A 499 1.79 12.02 -3.68
N ALA A 500 1.33 10.77 -3.86
CA ALA A 500 2.20 9.60 -3.96
C ALA A 500 2.01 8.86 -5.29
N PRO A 501 2.34 9.48 -6.45
CA PRO A 501 2.23 8.83 -7.76
C PRO A 501 3.11 7.58 -7.89
N GLN A 502 4.14 7.42 -7.04
CA GLN A 502 5.06 6.28 -7.04
C GLN A 502 4.39 4.96 -6.65
N ILE A 503 3.22 5.01 -5.99
CA ILE A 503 2.44 3.85 -5.57
C ILE A 503 1.07 3.78 -6.30
N ALA A 504 0.86 4.63 -7.30
CA ALA A 504 -0.39 4.68 -8.06
C ALA A 504 -0.58 3.43 -8.92
N ASN A 505 -1.82 2.94 -9.01
CA ASN A 505 -2.20 1.76 -9.80
C ASN A 505 -1.36 0.52 -9.47
N TYR A 506 -0.90 0.39 -8.22
CA TYR A 506 0.00 -0.68 -7.79
C TYR A 506 -0.62 -1.53 -6.69
N GLU A 507 -0.54 -2.85 -6.83
CA GLU A 507 -0.92 -3.80 -5.79
C GLU A 507 0.35 -4.28 -5.08
N GLY A 508 0.44 -4.15 -3.76
CA GLY A 508 1.65 -4.51 -3.01
C GLY A 508 2.49 -3.33 -2.55
N ALA A 509 1.90 -2.15 -2.40
CA ALA A 509 2.62 -0.99 -1.88
C ALA A 509 2.67 -1.03 -0.34
N TYR A 510 3.84 -0.85 0.24
CA TYR A 510 4.05 -0.72 1.69
C TYR A 510 4.43 0.72 2.02
N LEU A 511 4.08 1.18 3.20
CA LEU A 511 4.46 2.47 3.75
C LEU A 511 5.13 2.28 5.11
N ARG A 512 6.08 3.14 5.46
CA ARG A 512 6.64 3.15 6.80
C ARG A 512 7.07 4.53 7.27
N PHE A 513 6.93 4.77 8.56
CA PHE A 513 7.67 5.82 9.24
C PHE A 513 9.02 5.26 9.69
N HIS A 514 10.11 5.81 9.15
CA HIS A 514 11.47 5.40 9.46
C HIS A 514 12.20 6.55 10.17
N TYR A 515 12.46 6.37 11.47
CA TYR A 515 13.12 7.37 12.31
C TYR A 515 14.53 6.95 12.69
N THR A 516 15.52 7.74 12.27
CA THR A 516 16.89 7.65 12.79
C THR A 516 17.02 8.65 13.93
N ALA A 517 17.07 8.15 15.17
CA ALA A 517 17.15 8.98 16.36
C ALA A 517 18.45 9.77 16.43
N GLY A 518 18.41 10.95 17.05
CA GLY A 518 19.61 11.75 17.28
C GLY A 518 20.44 11.28 18.47
N SER A 519 21.44 12.09 18.83
CA SER A 519 22.53 11.69 19.72
C SER A 519 22.20 11.65 21.21
N SER A 520 20.95 11.87 21.63
CA SER A 520 20.57 11.90 23.05
C SER A 520 19.09 11.61 23.24
N PHE A 521 18.67 11.53 24.50
CA PHE A 521 17.29 11.29 24.94
C PHE A 521 16.31 12.39 24.52
N SER A 522 16.81 13.59 24.18
CA SER A 522 15.97 14.71 23.74
C SER A 522 15.56 14.59 22.27
N GLY A 523 15.38 13.36 21.78
CA GLY A 523 15.14 13.02 20.38
C GLY A 523 13.77 12.40 20.15
N ASP A 524 12.82 12.52 21.06
CA ASP A 524 11.50 11.89 20.88
C ASP A 524 10.71 12.60 19.78
N ILE A 525 10.15 11.83 18.85
CA ILE A 525 9.30 12.32 17.77
C ILE A 525 7.98 11.58 17.78
N ALA A 526 6.89 12.29 17.49
CA ALA A 526 5.55 11.75 17.45
C ALA A 526 4.89 11.94 16.10
N VAL A 527 4.04 10.99 15.72
CA VAL A 527 3.15 11.03 14.55
C VAL A 527 1.73 10.68 14.96
N ASP A 528 0.77 11.25 14.27
CA ASP A 528 -0.66 11.00 14.49
C ASP A 528 -1.46 11.22 13.19
N ASN A 529 -2.75 10.88 13.20
CA ASN A 529 -3.72 11.19 12.15
C ASN A 529 -3.28 10.71 10.75
N PHE A 530 -2.68 9.51 10.67
CA PHE A 530 -2.28 8.94 9.38
C PHE A 530 -3.51 8.62 8.54
N VAL A 531 -3.50 9.02 7.27
CA VAL A 531 -4.54 8.69 6.29
C VAL A 531 -3.87 8.37 4.96
N LEU A 532 -4.25 7.25 4.35
CA LEU A 532 -3.99 6.95 2.95
C LEU A 532 -5.34 6.93 2.21
N ASP A 533 -5.47 7.80 1.24
CA ASP A 533 -6.69 7.98 0.43
C ASP A 533 -6.30 8.34 -1.01
N GLN A 534 -7.21 8.95 -1.77
CA GLN A 534 -6.97 9.39 -3.14
C GLN A 534 -7.56 10.77 -3.45
N SER A 535 -6.97 11.44 -4.44
CA SER A 535 -7.60 12.59 -5.09
C SER A 535 -8.86 12.16 -5.82
N ASN A 536 -9.94 12.93 -5.69
CA ASN A 536 -11.12 12.70 -6.51
C ASN A 536 -10.85 13.15 -7.96
N SER A 537 -10.50 12.19 -8.79
CA SER A 537 -9.89 12.44 -10.10
C SER A 537 -10.88 12.18 -11.24
N TRP A 538 -10.82 12.98 -12.29
CA TRP A 538 -11.67 12.80 -13.47
C TRP A 538 -11.24 11.58 -14.30
N LEU A 539 -12.15 10.63 -14.49
CA LEU A 539 -11.95 9.41 -15.29
C LEU A 539 -12.40 9.55 -16.75
N GLY A 540 -13.31 10.48 -17.05
CA GLY A 540 -13.74 10.78 -18.42
C GLY A 540 -14.52 9.67 -19.12
N ASN A 541 -15.43 8.96 -18.43
CA ASN A 541 -16.36 8.01 -19.06
C ASN A 541 -17.40 8.74 -19.94
N SER A 542 -17.78 9.97 -19.57
CA SER A 542 -18.62 10.92 -20.31
C SER A 542 -18.20 12.36 -19.96
N PRO A 543 -18.68 13.42 -20.63
CA PRO A 543 -18.33 14.80 -20.28
C PRO A 543 -19.11 15.38 -19.09
N ASP A 544 -20.10 14.65 -18.54
CA ASP A 544 -21.01 15.18 -17.52
C ASP A 544 -20.33 15.27 -16.14
N TRP A 545 -20.03 16.49 -15.66
CA TRP A 545 -19.47 16.73 -14.33
C TRP A 545 -20.27 16.05 -13.21
N PHE A 546 -21.59 15.93 -13.38
CA PHE A 546 -22.53 15.46 -12.36
C PHE A 546 -22.74 13.94 -12.37
N ASP A 547 -22.09 13.22 -13.29
CA ASP A 547 -22.07 11.75 -13.26
C ASP A 547 -20.96 11.28 -12.33
N ALA A 548 -21.35 10.62 -11.25
CA ALA A 548 -20.44 10.11 -10.24
C ALA A 548 -19.46 9.05 -10.79
N ALA A 549 -19.83 8.35 -11.89
CA ALA A 549 -18.96 7.40 -12.56
C ALA A 549 -17.78 8.06 -13.29
N ASN A 550 -17.80 9.39 -13.46
CA ASN A 550 -16.67 10.13 -14.03
C ASN A 550 -15.60 10.49 -13.00
N TRP A 551 -15.75 10.07 -11.74
CA TRP A 551 -14.88 10.47 -10.63
C TRP A 551 -14.29 9.23 -9.96
N SER A 552 -12.98 9.24 -9.66
CA SER A 552 -12.26 8.06 -9.12
C SER A 552 -12.76 7.59 -7.76
N THR A 553 -13.39 8.46 -6.98
CA THR A 553 -14.03 8.09 -5.71
C THR A 553 -15.47 7.58 -5.87
N GLY A 554 -16.00 7.57 -7.11
CA GLY A 554 -17.40 7.28 -7.38
C GLY A 554 -18.36 8.34 -6.83
N ALA A 555 -17.88 9.56 -6.57
CA ALA A 555 -18.67 10.67 -6.04
C ALA A 555 -18.36 12.00 -6.75
N VAL A 556 -19.41 12.78 -7.05
CA VAL A 556 -19.29 14.12 -7.62
C VAL A 556 -18.67 15.07 -6.58
N PRO A 557 -17.70 15.93 -6.95
CA PRO A 557 -17.11 16.90 -6.04
C PRO A 557 -18.16 17.80 -5.37
N THR A 558 -17.86 18.16 -4.13
CA THR A 558 -18.68 19.02 -3.28
C THR A 558 -17.83 20.14 -2.69
N GLY A 559 -18.44 21.09 -1.97
CA GLY A 559 -17.67 22.17 -1.31
C GLY A 559 -16.69 21.69 -0.23
N SER A 560 -16.69 20.40 0.12
CA SER A 560 -15.74 19.77 1.04
C SER A 560 -14.81 18.75 0.37
N THR A 561 -14.96 18.51 -0.94
CA THR A 561 -14.18 17.50 -1.68
C THR A 561 -13.34 18.17 -2.75
N ASP A 562 -12.07 17.80 -2.84
CA ASP A 562 -11.19 18.29 -3.89
C ASP A 562 -11.52 17.64 -5.23
N ALA A 563 -11.07 18.23 -6.33
CA ALA A 563 -11.20 17.67 -7.67
C ALA A 563 -9.87 17.80 -8.42
N PHE A 564 -9.46 16.71 -9.07
CA PHE A 564 -8.23 16.66 -9.85
C PHE A 564 -8.52 16.29 -11.31
N ILE A 565 -8.03 17.10 -12.24
CA ILE A 565 -8.20 16.90 -13.68
C ILE A 565 -6.83 16.65 -14.30
N SER A 566 -6.54 15.40 -14.66
CA SER A 566 -5.26 15.00 -15.23
C SER A 566 -5.10 15.40 -16.70
N ALA A 567 -3.88 15.25 -17.22
CA ALA A 567 -3.59 15.44 -18.65
C ALA A 567 -4.40 14.51 -19.58
N ASP A 568 -4.89 13.37 -19.07
CA ASP A 568 -5.65 12.37 -19.85
C ASP A 568 -7.09 12.81 -20.16
N ALA A 569 -7.58 13.85 -19.49
CA ALA A 569 -8.83 14.53 -19.80
C ALA A 569 -8.73 15.31 -21.13
N THR A 570 -8.53 14.58 -22.22
CA THR A 570 -8.39 15.11 -23.58
C THR A 570 -9.75 15.31 -24.27
N ALA A 571 -9.75 15.95 -25.43
CA ALA A 571 -10.86 16.70 -26.03
C ALA A 571 -12.22 15.98 -26.22
N THR A 572 -12.30 14.67 -26.02
CA THR A 572 -13.52 13.88 -26.25
C THR A 572 -14.46 13.84 -25.04
N ASN A 573 -13.95 13.72 -23.82
CA ASN A 573 -14.74 13.62 -22.57
C ASN A 573 -14.21 14.60 -21.51
N VAL A 574 -14.20 15.87 -21.88
CA VAL A 574 -13.79 16.97 -20.99
C VAL A 574 -14.85 17.14 -19.90
N PRO A 575 -14.48 17.34 -18.62
CA PRO A 575 -15.42 17.69 -17.58
C PRO A 575 -16.14 18.99 -17.91
N THR A 576 -17.45 18.90 -18.15
CA THR A 576 -18.30 20.02 -18.55
C THR A 576 -19.35 20.31 -17.48
N ILE A 577 -19.35 21.55 -17.00
CA ILE A 577 -20.39 22.08 -16.10
C ILE A 577 -21.44 22.82 -16.93
N ASP A 578 -22.62 22.21 -17.09
CA ASP A 578 -23.78 22.81 -17.74
C ASP A 578 -25.10 22.40 -17.07
N GLY A 579 -26.12 23.27 -17.16
CA GLY A 579 -27.46 23.02 -16.63
C GLY A 579 -27.62 23.02 -15.10
N SER A 580 -26.55 22.84 -14.32
CA SER A 580 -26.53 22.89 -12.86
C SER A 580 -25.23 23.51 -12.35
N ASN A 581 -25.21 23.99 -11.09
CA ASN A 581 -23.99 24.52 -10.49
C ASN A 581 -23.12 23.39 -9.91
N GLY A 582 -21.85 23.36 -10.29
CA GLY A 582 -20.83 22.49 -9.69
C GLY A 582 -20.28 23.08 -8.39
N ASN A 583 -19.79 22.23 -7.51
CA ASN A 583 -19.15 22.63 -6.25
C ASN A 583 -17.85 21.86 -6.09
N VAL A 584 -16.84 22.50 -5.52
CA VAL A 584 -15.54 21.87 -5.24
C VAL A 584 -14.87 22.58 -4.06
N ARG A 585 -14.12 21.86 -3.21
CA ARG A 585 -13.23 22.47 -2.23
C ARG A 585 -12.01 23.06 -2.95
N ASN A 586 -11.01 22.25 -3.27
CA ASN A 586 -9.89 22.65 -4.13
C ASN A 586 -10.03 22.03 -5.52
N ILE A 587 -9.63 22.75 -6.56
CA ILE A 587 -9.54 22.18 -7.91
C ILE A 587 -8.14 22.34 -8.49
N GLU A 588 -7.61 21.25 -9.00
CA GLU A 588 -6.36 21.21 -9.73
C GLU A 588 -6.57 20.69 -11.15
N ILE A 589 -6.02 21.41 -12.12
CA ILE A 589 -6.00 21.03 -13.53
C ILE A 589 -4.55 20.99 -13.98
N GLU A 590 -4.07 19.78 -14.28
CA GLU A 590 -2.71 19.55 -14.73
C GLU A 590 -2.43 20.18 -16.09
N SER A 591 -1.14 20.35 -16.40
CA SER A 591 -0.70 20.73 -17.74
C SER A 591 -1.18 19.71 -18.78
N GLY A 592 -1.89 20.18 -19.80
CA GLY A 592 -2.51 19.32 -20.82
C GLY A 592 -3.96 18.94 -20.51
N GLY A 593 -4.37 18.96 -19.24
CA GLY A 593 -5.74 18.74 -18.80
C GLY A 593 -6.68 19.82 -19.32
N ARG A 594 -7.97 19.46 -19.46
CA ARG A 594 -8.99 20.37 -19.99
C ARG A 594 -10.23 20.33 -19.10
N MET A 595 -10.88 21.48 -18.97
CA MET A 595 -12.19 21.61 -18.33
C MET A 595 -13.05 22.63 -19.06
N GLU A 596 -14.37 22.44 -19.06
CA GLU A 596 -15.34 23.38 -19.61
C GLU A 596 -16.35 23.84 -18.56
N ILE A 597 -16.55 25.17 -18.47
CA ILE A 597 -17.68 25.77 -17.77
C ILE A 597 -18.55 26.44 -18.83
N ALA A 598 -19.68 25.80 -19.14
CA ALA A 598 -20.60 26.26 -20.17
C ALA A 598 -21.63 27.23 -19.59
N GLY A 599 -22.88 26.81 -19.37
CA GLY A 599 -23.98 27.71 -19.02
C GLY A 599 -24.22 27.96 -17.53
N SER A 600 -23.34 27.46 -16.64
CA SER A 600 -23.57 27.42 -15.18
C SER A 600 -22.36 27.89 -14.36
N THR A 601 -22.46 27.77 -13.03
CA THR A 601 -21.42 28.23 -12.09
C THR A 601 -20.64 27.05 -11.51
N LEU A 602 -19.31 27.18 -11.41
CA LEU A 602 -18.50 26.37 -10.50
C LEU A 602 -18.22 27.16 -9.22
N ASN A 603 -18.71 26.67 -8.09
CA ASN A 603 -18.45 27.22 -6.77
C ASN A 603 -17.19 26.57 -6.18
N VAL A 604 -16.20 27.37 -5.80
CA VAL A 604 -14.88 26.93 -5.33
C VAL A 604 -14.71 27.38 -3.89
N TYR A 605 -14.60 26.45 -2.94
CA TYR A 605 -14.59 26.75 -1.51
C TYR A 605 -13.18 26.86 -0.91
N GLY A 606 -12.16 26.46 -1.66
CA GLY A 606 -10.74 26.49 -1.29
C GLY A 606 -9.88 27.07 -2.41
N SER A 607 -8.80 26.38 -2.79
CA SER A 607 -7.80 26.85 -3.76
C SER A 607 -8.06 26.33 -5.17
N TRP A 608 -7.67 27.10 -6.17
CA TRP A 608 -7.70 26.73 -7.58
C TRP A 608 -6.29 26.80 -8.16
N THR A 609 -5.79 25.70 -8.72
CA THR A 609 -4.54 25.64 -9.49
C THR A 609 -4.86 25.14 -10.90
N ASN A 610 -4.58 25.90 -11.95
CA ASN A 610 -4.80 25.43 -13.32
C ASN A 610 -3.63 25.72 -14.23
N ASN A 611 -2.94 24.66 -14.60
CA ASN A 611 -1.84 24.61 -15.54
C ASN A 611 -2.29 24.08 -16.92
N GLY A 612 -3.55 23.65 -17.05
CA GLY A 612 -4.17 23.15 -18.26
C GLY A 612 -4.98 24.21 -19.03
N THR A 613 -6.06 23.76 -19.68
CA THR A 613 -6.96 24.61 -20.48
C THR A 613 -8.34 24.70 -19.85
N LEU A 614 -8.78 25.92 -19.52
CA LEU A 614 -10.17 26.21 -19.18
C LEU A 614 -10.92 26.76 -20.40
N ALA A 615 -12.01 26.10 -20.79
CA ALA A 615 -12.94 26.56 -21.82
C ALA A 615 -14.18 27.21 -21.17
N MET A 616 -14.47 28.45 -21.58
CA MET A 616 -15.70 29.17 -21.22
C MET A 616 -16.57 29.32 -22.47
N SER A 617 -17.27 28.25 -22.86
CA SER A 617 -17.95 28.17 -24.17
C SER A 617 -19.25 28.99 -24.27
N ASN A 618 -19.77 29.45 -23.13
CA ASN A 618 -20.99 30.26 -23.06
C ASN A 618 -20.76 31.50 -22.20
N SER A 619 -21.33 32.63 -22.64
CA SER A 619 -21.28 33.92 -21.94
C SER A 619 -21.80 33.91 -20.50
N LEU A 620 -22.59 32.89 -20.12
CA LEU A 620 -23.13 32.71 -18.77
C LEU A 620 -22.20 31.95 -17.82
N GLY A 621 -21.17 31.25 -18.35
CA GLY A 621 -20.24 30.48 -17.54
C GLY A 621 -19.57 31.35 -16.47
N LYS A 622 -19.52 30.83 -15.24
CA LYS A 622 -19.08 31.60 -14.07
C LYS A 622 -18.23 30.74 -13.13
N ILE A 623 -17.19 31.35 -12.55
CA ILE A 623 -16.49 30.82 -11.38
C ILE A 623 -16.86 31.70 -10.19
N ASP A 624 -17.21 31.08 -9.07
CA ASP A 624 -17.54 31.78 -7.82
C ASP A 624 -16.67 31.25 -6.67
N PHE A 625 -15.81 32.11 -6.13
CA PHE A 625 -14.99 31.78 -4.97
C PHE A 625 -15.77 32.05 -3.68
N GLN A 626 -15.93 30.99 -2.88
CA GLN A 626 -16.67 30.93 -1.61
C GLN A 626 -15.77 30.31 -0.53
N GLY A 627 -16.30 30.10 0.67
CA GLY A 627 -15.58 29.42 1.77
C GLY A 627 -15.47 30.27 3.03
N SER A 628 -14.72 29.75 4.01
CA SER A 628 -14.48 30.38 5.32
C SER A 628 -13.07 30.96 5.46
N SER A 629 -12.10 30.43 4.71
CA SER A 629 -10.71 30.90 4.64
C SER A 629 -10.48 31.60 3.32
N ALA A 630 -9.49 32.49 3.24
CA ALA A 630 -9.17 33.17 1.98
C ALA A 630 -8.83 32.14 0.89
N ASN A 631 -9.42 32.31 -0.29
CA ASN A 631 -9.12 31.44 -1.43
C ASN A 631 -7.78 31.83 -2.06
N THR A 632 -7.14 30.87 -2.72
CA THR A 632 -5.97 31.12 -3.56
C THR A 632 -6.26 30.72 -5.01
N LEU A 633 -5.82 31.54 -5.96
CA LEU A 633 -5.89 31.26 -7.39
C LEU A 633 -4.48 31.25 -7.98
N ASN A 634 -4.12 30.12 -8.59
CA ASN A 634 -2.79 29.78 -9.09
C ASN A 634 -2.82 29.23 -10.54
N GLY A 635 -1.65 29.21 -11.17
CA GLY A 635 -1.42 28.52 -12.45
C GLY A 635 -1.00 29.42 -13.61
N GLY A 636 -1.44 29.08 -14.82
CA GLY A 636 -1.04 29.73 -16.06
C GLY A 636 -1.91 30.90 -16.49
N VAL A 637 -2.02 31.09 -17.81
CA VAL A 637 -2.93 32.09 -18.42
C VAL A 637 -4.34 31.52 -18.48
N GLN A 638 -5.29 32.18 -17.82
CA GLN A 638 -6.68 31.76 -17.75
C GLN A 638 -7.61 32.80 -18.35
N ASN A 639 -8.53 32.34 -19.19
CA ASN A 639 -9.51 33.15 -19.88
C ASN A 639 -10.89 32.90 -19.26
N ILE A 640 -11.26 33.74 -18.28
CA ILE A 640 -12.48 33.58 -17.49
C ILE A 640 -13.60 34.46 -18.06
N GLN A 641 -14.79 33.89 -18.21
CA GLN A 641 -15.93 34.65 -18.71
C GLN A 641 -16.56 35.51 -17.61
N ASN A 642 -16.93 34.94 -16.46
CA ASN A 642 -17.39 35.70 -15.30
C ASN A 642 -16.71 35.16 -14.03
N LEU A 643 -16.27 36.06 -13.17
CA LEU A 643 -15.61 35.76 -11.90
C LEU A 643 -16.34 36.48 -10.77
N THR A 644 -16.83 35.74 -9.79
CA THR A 644 -17.36 36.28 -8.53
C THR A 644 -16.47 35.85 -7.38
N VAL A 645 -16.28 36.74 -6.42
CA VAL A 645 -15.62 36.46 -5.14
C VAL A 645 -16.64 36.74 -4.06
N SER A 646 -17.45 35.74 -3.73
CA SER A 646 -18.46 35.82 -2.67
C SER A 646 -17.87 35.56 -1.28
N ASN A 647 -16.67 34.99 -1.20
CA ASN A 647 -15.97 34.72 0.05
C ASN A 647 -15.60 36.02 0.78
N SER A 648 -16.08 36.16 2.02
CA SER A 648 -15.80 37.34 2.86
C SER A 648 -14.34 37.44 3.32
N ALA A 649 -13.61 36.32 3.38
CA ALA A 649 -12.17 36.29 3.65
C ALA A 649 -11.34 36.78 2.44
N GLY A 650 -11.94 36.86 1.25
CA GLY A 650 -11.29 37.33 0.04
C GLY A 650 -10.53 36.24 -0.72
N ILE A 651 -9.72 36.67 -1.69
CA ILE A 651 -8.91 35.82 -2.57
C ILE A 651 -7.54 36.44 -2.84
N VAL A 652 -6.53 35.58 -3.01
CA VAL A 652 -5.18 35.96 -3.47
C VAL A 652 -4.90 35.31 -4.82
N LEU A 653 -4.51 36.12 -5.81
CA LEU A 653 -4.02 35.65 -7.10
C LEU A 653 -2.50 35.51 -7.00
N GLU A 654 -2.03 34.31 -6.68
CA GLU A 654 -0.63 34.08 -6.34
C GLU A 654 0.30 34.07 -7.56
N SER A 655 -0.15 33.50 -8.68
CA SER A 655 0.64 33.36 -9.92
C SER A 655 -0.24 33.48 -11.17
N GLY A 656 0.34 33.56 -12.37
CA GLY A 656 -0.40 33.44 -13.63
C GLY A 656 -0.97 34.74 -14.20
N THR A 657 -1.93 34.62 -15.11
CA THR A 657 -2.63 35.79 -15.69
C THR A 657 -4.09 35.47 -15.93
N TYR A 658 -4.98 36.23 -15.30
CA TYR A 658 -6.42 36.00 -15.29
C TYR A 658 -7.14 37.07 -16.09
N ASN A 659 -7.50 36.73 -17.33
CA ASN A 659 -8.28 37.59 -18.21
C ASN A 659 -9.77 37.38 -17.94
N VAL A 660 -10.44 38.36 -17.34
CA VAL A 660 -11.89 38.36 -17.12
C VAL A 660 -12.57 39.15 -18.24
N TYR A 661 -13.31 38.46 -19.10
CA TYR A 661 -13.91 39.07 -20.30
C TYR A 661 -15.33 39.62 -20.10
N GLY A 662 -16.06 39.10 -19.12
CA GLY A 662 -17.42 39.50 -18.77
C GLY A 662 -17.42 40.31 -17.49
N ALA A 663 -17.99 39.77 -16.42
CA ALA A 663 -18.09 40.44 -15.15
C ALA A 663 -17.04 39.95 -14.14
N LEU A 664 -16.34 40.88 -13.50
CA LEU A 664 -15.75 40.68 -12.18
C LEU A 664 -16.73 41.20 -11.11
N ASP A 665 -17.08 40.37 -10.14
CA ASP A 665 -18.00 40.70 -9.05
C ASP A 665 -17.37 40.45 -7.67
N PRO A 666 -16.78 41.48 -7.03
CA PRO A 666 -16.19 41.37 -5.69
C PRO A 666 -17.27 41.49 -4.60
N ASP A 667 -18.22 40.55 -4.51
CA ASP A 667 -19.37 40.66 -3.61
C ASP A 667 -19.07 40.33 -2.14
N GLY A 668 -17.92 39.71 -1.86
CA GLY A 668 -17.45 39.33 -0.53
C GLY A 668 -16.27 40.18 -0.03
N GLY A 669 -15.08 39.57 -0.01
CA GLY A 669 -13.85 40.10 0.57
C GLY A 669 -12.89 40.77 -0.42
N SER A 670 -11.66 41.00 0.02
CA SER A 670 -10.61 41.64 -0.79
C SER A 670 -10.11 40.71 -1.91
N ILE A 671 -9.75 41.29 -3.06
CA ILE A 671 -9.06 40.59 -4.14
C ILE A 671 -7.63 41.12 -4.19
N VAL A 672 -6.66 40.32 -3.76
CA VAL A 672 -5.23 40.64 -3.84
C VAL A 672 -4.72 40.12 -5.18
N THR A 673 -4.44 41.03 -6.13
CA THR A 673 -4.20 40.64 -7.53
C THR A 673 -2.76 40.25 -7.84
N ASN A 674 -1.77 40.77 -7.10
CA ASN A 674 -0.33 40.61 -7.38
C ASN A 674 0.03 40.80 -8.87
N ASP A 675 -0.55 41.82 -9.51
CA ASP A 675 -0.40 42.12 -10.95
C ASP A 675 -0.89 41.04 -11.94
N ASN A 676 -1.62 40.03 -11.45
CA ASN A 676 -2.07 38.88 -12.26
C ASN A 676 -3.48 39.07 -12.88
N LEU A 677 -4.21 40.15 -12.59
CA LEU A 677 -5.61 40.34 -13.04
C LEU A 677 -5.73 41.30 -14.23
N VAL A 678 -6.44 40.87 -15.27
CA VAL A 678 -6.78 41.70 -16.44
C VAL A 678 -8.29 41.71 -16.65
N ILE A 679 -8.90 42.89 -16.72
CA ILE A 679 -10.30 43.07 -17.15
C ILE A 679 -10.29 43.53 -18.60
N ALA A 680 -10.81 42.71 -19.50
CA ALA A 680 -10.75 42.97 -20.94
C ALA A 680 -12.13 42.78 -21.60
N SER A 681 -12.36 43.44 -22.73
CA SER A 681 -13.52 43.11 -23.59
C SER A 681 -13.05 42.26 -24.77
N ASN A 682 -13.93 41.40 -25.26
CA ASN A 682 -13.71 40.64 -26.49
C ASN A 682 -14.98 40.66 -27.36
N SER A 683 -15.01 39.86 -28.43
CA SER A 683 -16.19 39.78 -29.32
C SER A 683 -17.44 39.16 -28.67
N ALA A 684 -17.28 38.43 -27.58
CA ALA A 684 -18.35 37.73 -26.88
C ALA A 684 -18.90 38.50 -25.67
N ALA A 685 -18.09 39.35 -25.02
CA ALA A 685 -18.46 40.06 -23.81
C ALA A 685 -17.72 41.38 -23.60
N THR A 686 -18.34 42.27 -22.83
CA THR A 686 -17.71 43.50 -22.33
C THR A 686 -17.20 43.29 -20.90
N GLY A 687 -15.89 43.48 -20.73
CA GLY A 687 -15.21 43.44 -19.45
C GLY A 687 -15.71 44.56 -18.56
N ARG A 688 -16.22 44.21 -17.38
CA ARG A 688 -16.79 45.14 -16.42
C ARG A 688 -16.56 44.67 -15.00
N ILE A 689 -16.46 45.62 -14.08
CA ILE A 689 -16.47 45.37 -12.65
C ILE A 689 -17.87 45.72 -12.15
N LEU A 690 -18.56 44.76 -11.52
CA LEU A 690 -19.89 44.96 -10.99
C LEU A 690 -19.82 45.70 -9.65
N LYS A 691 -20.90 46.44 -9.37
CA LYS A 691 -21.07 47.14 -8.11
C LYS A 691 -21.82 46.21 -7.15
N GLY A 692 -21.14 45.64 -6.16
CA GLY A 692 -21.80 44.96 -5.05
C GLY A 692 -22.58 45.93 -4.16
N THR A 693 -23.15 45.37 -3.10
CA THR A 693 -24.00 46.06 -2.11
C THR A 693 -23.39 47.39 -1.62
N PRO A 694 -24.20 48.37 -1.15
CA PRO A 694 -23.84 49.80 -1.11
C PRO A 694 -22.81 50.20 -0.01
N GLY A 695 -21.60 49.64 -0.07
CA GLY A 695 -20.38 50.11 0.58
C GLY A 695 -19.27 50.07 -0.44
N GLY A 696 -18.92 51.21 -1.04
CA GLY A 696 -18.10 51.29 -2.25
C GLY A 696 -16.73 50.58 -2.15
N TYR A 697 -16.25 50.09 -3.29
CA TYR A 697 -14.90 49.52 -3.41
C TYR A 697 -13.83 50.60 -3.45
N VAL A 698 -12.71 50.33 -2.78
CA VAL A 698 -11.48 51.11 -2.92
C VAL A 698 -10.57 50.36 -3.88
N LEU A 699 -10.51 50.80 -5.14
CA LEU A 699 -9.45 50.38 -6.06
C LEU A 699 -8.16 51.07 -5.62
N THR A 700 -7.34 50.36 -4.85
CA THR A 700 -6.01 50.82 -4.49
C THR A 700 -5.04 50.32 -5.55
N LEU A 701 -4.69 51.19 -6.50
CA LEU A 701 -3.55 50.96 -7.40
C LEU A 701 -2.30 51.18 -6.55
N LEU A 702 -1.58 50.10 -6.22
CA LEU A 702 -0.29 50.18 -5.53
C LEU A 702 0.82 50.60 -6.48
#